data_AF-A2EFC2-F1
#
_entry.id   AF-A2EFC2-F1
#
_cell.length_a   1.000
_cell.length_b   1.000
_cell.length_c   1.000
_cell.angle_alpha   90.00
_cell.angle_beta   90.00
_cell.angle_gamma   90.00
#
_symmetry.space_group_name_H-M   'P 1'
#
loop_
_entity.id
_entity.type
_entity.pdbx_description
1 polymer ?
#
loop_
_entity_poly.entity_id
_entity_poly.type
_entity_poly.pdbx_seq_one_letter_code
_entity_poly.pdbx_strand_id
1 'polypeptide(L)'
;MELEYERMKEFVPSNTKSMNSACNSEIKECKHEILRKQRHLILLHLYNNDYYPHFFPSNKEEFYDYINQDADNNPDEITPETKSYLSQIYDHLLNNPADLVTLTNSASHVFDSSNLAAFYYSTIPSIYGYFSSYEHIAFGYRFYCQLLQKVQHRIFLEAVVPFFRNATTYRYIESVSESIIDLFCRDVQLLKTETNNRFFEGIADNLHDIIVKYLQLLPKTHLNLLILMFNNKYSRHDIYEFFVSQFLQPEVTDYLKSSAFSTHNKLFNSICEYLLTTADKNDFEELLMSNSLIDIPSMFGDFGQKHIDLIVTPLDGSLLSTLIRSTGACSKTLEAIGNNGPMVMQGYQTLFVRVIPTIPIHPVSSIGGKIFFDQERMETCHASINRFDYLIKFLSPKYDENYPESFLEDKELDTSSLCLDCRHKLGQGEKPEHCDTCGGLQKHTLTFKEYTIEKRYDDMYELSEAFENFIERKLSFDILKKFKSDVDRAHSNSLALHAENLIDNYLADSEQSEIVKSSHLYLKQFKLLDNQKDDMIFFAARAESLMSTVSASRVKTDLTEFEAKFSEVVAMSSIKMPTPFVKNENQSRKLFFNKRFVEIAGLLNLVTIQPFTKRFFHISKCLRYLDELKHISGAEKSLIPNALRICVDPGVVSTILKCIAMLMKKNNFVALLPKETAELWYEMENEIVNIASTDEETLLMWTRLVDALVNAF
;
A
#
# COMPACT_ATOMS: atom_id res chain seq x y z
N MET A 1 -16.87 23.99 -37.52
CA MET A 1 -17.69 23.98 -36.28
C MET A 1 -18.68 22.83 -36.29
N GLU A 2 -19.69 22.82 -37.16
CA GLU A 2 -20.77 21.80 -37.11
C GLU A 2 -20.29 20.35 -37.30
N LEU A 3 -19.39 20.09 -38.25
CA LEU A 3 -18.78 18.76 -38.43
C LEU A 3 -17.98 18.32 -37.18
N GLU A 4 -17.25 19.24 -36.57
CA GLU A 4 -16.43 18.98 -35.38
C GLU A 4 -17.31 18.82 -34.12
N TYR A 5 -18.43 19.54 -34.05
CA TYR A 5 -19.46 19.36 -33.03
C TYR A 5 -20.06 17.96 -33.09
N GLU A 6 -20.51 17.50 -34.26
CA GLU A 6 -21.06 16.15 -34.40
C GLU A 6 -20.01 15.07 -34.12
N ARG A 7 -18.75 15.30 -34.51
CA ARG A 7 -17.63 14.42 -34.13
C ARG A 7 -17.44 14.38 -32.62
N MET A 8 -17.36 15.52 -31.92
CA MET A 8 -17.21 15.55 -30.46
C MET A 8 -18.40 14.88 -29.76
N LYS A 9 -19.62 15.15 -30.22
CA LYS A 9 -20.86 14.56 -29.67
C LYS A 9 -20.90 13.04 -29.77
N GLU A 10 -20.24 12.45 -30.76
CA GLU A 10 -20.11 10.98 -30.89
C GLU A 10 -19.23 10.39 -29.78
N PHE A 11 -18.19 11.09 -29.33
CA PHE A 11 -17.19 10.57 -28.40
C PHE A 11 -17.35 11.08 -26.96
N VAL A 12 -17.95 12.25 -26.76
CA VAL A 12 -18.03 12.93 -25.46
C VAL A 12 -19.34 12.57 -24.75
N PRO A 13 -19.30 11.86 -23.60
CA PRO A 13 -20.50 11.50 -22.87
C PRO A 13 -21.21 12.73 -22.30
N SER A 14 -22.54 12.77 -22.43
CA SER A 14 -23.36 13.86 -21.88
C SER A 14 -23.30 13.94 -20.34
N ASN A 15 -22.95 12.85 -19.66
CA ASN A 15 -22.80 12.76 -18.20
C ASN A 15 -21.37 13.02 -17.69
N THR A 16 -20.47 13.59 -18.51
CA THR A 16 -19.06 13.86 -18.16
C THR A 16 -18.88 14.57 -16.82
N LYS A 17 -19.74 15.55 -16.48
CA LYS A 17 -19.68 16.25 -15.18
C LYS A 17 -19.92 15.30 -13.99
N SER A 18 -20.88 14.39 -14.11
CA SER A 18 -21.16 13.38 -13.09
C SER A 18 -20.03 12.37 -12.97
N MET A 19 -19.44 11.94 -14.09
CA MET A 19 -18.29 11.03 -14.12
C MET A 19 -17.07 11.65 -13.42
N ASN A 20 -16.80 12.93 -13.69
CA ASN A 20 -15.75 13.70 -13.00
C ASN A 20 -15.99 13.79 -11.50
N SER A 21 -17.22 14.09 -11.07
CA SER A 21 -17.56 14.17 -9.65
C SER A 21 -17.38 12.83 -8.93
N ALA A 22 -17.84 11.73 -9.53
CA ALA A 22 -17.66 10.39 -8.98
C ALA A 22 -16.18 10.01 -8.88
N CYS A 23 -15.42 10.23 -9.95
CA CYS A 23 -13.98 9.98 -10.00
C CYS A 23 -13.23 10.77 -8.91
N ASN A 24 -13.54 12.06 -8.72
CA ASN A 24 -12.93 12.89 -7.68
C ASN A 24 -13.23 12.37 -6.26
N SER A 25 -14.42 11.82 -6.03
CA SER A 25 -14.78 11.21 -4.74
C SER A 25 -13.95 9.95 -4.48
N GLU A 26 -13.87 9.03 -5.45
CA GLU A 26 -13.06 7.81 -5.34
C GLU A 26 -11.56 8.13 -5.16
N ILE A 27 -11.08 9.14 -5.90
CA ILE A 27 -9.70 9.64 -5.78
C ILE A 27 -9.44 10.15 -4.36
N LYS A 28 -10.35 10.93 -3.78
CA LYS A 28 -10.21 11.46 -2.41
C LYS A 28 -10.16 10.33 -1.37
N GLU A 29 -11.06 9.37 -1.47
CA GLU A 29 -11.12 8.21 -0.56
C GLU A 29 -9.84 7.38 -0.64
N CYS A 30 -9.39 7.08 -1.86
CA CYS A 30 -8.13 6.37 -2.11
C CYS A 30 -6.93 7.08 -1.45
N LYS A 31 -6.84 8.42 -1.61
CA LYS A 31 -5.77 9.23 -0.99
C LYS A 31 -5.78 9.15 0.52
N HIS A 32 -6.95 9.31 1.14
CA HIS A 32 -7.10 9.25 2.58
C HIS A 32 -6.74 7.86 3.13
N GLU A 33 -7.12 6.79 2.43
CA GLU A 33 -6.78 5.42 2.84
C GLU A 33 -5.27 5.15 2.77
N ILE A 34 -4.59 5.58 1.69
CA ILE A 34 -3.13 5.48 1.58
C ILE A 34 -2.46 6.24 2.74
N LEU A 35 -2.88 7.48 3.03
CA LEU A 35 -2.36 8.28 4.13
C LEU A 35 -2.52 7.59 5.49
N ARG A 36 -3.71 7.06 5.78
CA ARG A 36 -4.00 6.33 7.03
C ARG A 36 -3.12 5.09 7.18
N LYS A 37 -2.98 4.30 6.12
CA LYS A 37 -2.18 3.06 6.12
C LYS A 37 -0.68 3.33 6.25
N GLN A 38 -0.16 4.35 5.58
CA GLN A 38 1.23 4.76 5.70
C GLN A 38 1.55 5.28 7.10
N ARG A 39 0.66 6.10 7.67
CA ARG A 39 0.76 6.52 9.06
C ARG A 39 0.80 5.31 10.00
N HIS A 40 -0.12 4.37 9.83
CA HIS A 40 -0.17 3.16 10.64
C HIS A 40 1.15 2.38 10.52
N LEU A 41 1.61 2.07 9.31
CA LEU A 41 2.88 1.36 9.05
C LEU A 41 4.06 1.99 9.80
N ILE A 42 4.25 3.30 9.70
CA ILE A 42 5.37 3.98 10.34
C ILE A 42 5.23 3.91 11.87
N LEU A 43 4.03 4.12 12.40
CA LEU A 43 3.80 4.12 13.85
C LEU A 43 3.88 2.71 14.47
N LEU A 44 3.63 1.63 13.72
CA LEU A 44 3.80 0.26 14.22
C LEU A 44 5.21 0.02 14.77
N HIS A 45 6.23 0.68 14.22
CA HIS A 45 7.60 0.56 14.72
C HIS A 45 7.76 1.08 16.15
N LEU A 46 6.87 1.95 16.64
CA LEU A 46 6.88 2.38 18.05
C LEU A 46 6.41 1.28 19.01
N TYR A 47 5.60 0.32 18.54
CA TYR A 47 5.08 -0.77 19.37
C TYR A 47 6.19 -1.67 19.94
N ASN A 48 7.16 -1.99 19.08
CA ASN A 48 8.32 -2.83 19.41
C ASN A 48 9.55 -2.02 19.83
N ASN A 49 9.44 -0.70 19.95
CA ASN A 49 10.55 0.15 20.34
C ASN A 49 10.82 0.01 21.84
N ASP A 50 12.09 -0.14 22.21
CA ASP A 50 12.54 -0.10 23.61
C ASP A 50 12.14 1.22 24.30
N TYR A 51 11.86 2.26 23.51
CA TYR A 51 11.44 3.59 23.93
C TYR A 51 9.97 3.87 23.60
N TYR A 52 9.08 2.91 23.89
CA TYR A 52 7.64 3.08 23.74
C TYR A 52 7.15 4.42 24.36
N PRO A 53 6.47 5.29 23.58
CA PRO A 53 6.10 6.60 24.08
C PRO A 53 5.13 6.56 25.29
N HIS A 54 5.48 7.22 26.40
CA HIS A 54 4.72 7.14 27.67
C HIS A 54 3.32 7.74 27.61
N PHE A 55 3.02 8.56 26.61
CA PHE A 55 1.68 9.13 26.39
C PHE A 55 0.74 8.15 25.69
N PHE A 56 1.26 7.07 25.08
CA PHE A 56 0.41 5.98 24.65
C PHE A 56 -0.03 5.13 25.84
N PRO A 57 -1.15 4.40 25.74
CA PRO A 57 -1.60 3.53 26.81
C PRO A 57 -0.51 2.56 27.26
N SER A 58 -0.37 2.37 28.57
CA SER A 58 0.52 1.33 29.11
C SER A 58 0.07 -0.06 28.68
N ASN A 59 -1.23 -0.25 28.45
CA ASN A 59 -1.74 -1.43 27.79
C ASN A 59 -1.43 -1.35 26.28
N LYS A 60 -0.42 -2.12 25.85
CA LYS A 60 -0.02 -2.22 24.44
C LYS A 60 -1.15 -2.71 23.51
N GLU A 61 -2.17 -3.37 24.04
CA GLU A 61 -3.35 -3.77 23.26
C GLU A 61 -4.15 -2.55 22.77
N GLU A 62 -4.20 -1.47 23.56
CA GLU A 62 -4.91 -0.23 23.21
C GLU A 62 -4.11 0.67 22.25
N PHE A 63 -2.81 0.42 22.10
CA PHE A 63 -1.94 1.20 21.19
C PHE A 63 -2.52 1.30 19.77
N TYR A 64 -3.09 0.20 19.29
CA TYR A 64 -3.63 0.12 17.94
C TYR A 64 -4.92 0.89 17.78
N ASP A 65 -5.81 0.85 18.76
CA ASP A 65 -7.01 1.69 18.77
C ASP A 65 -6.61 3.18 18.69
N TYR A 66 -5.51 3.56 19.35
CA TYR A 66 -4.96 4.92 19.30
C TYR A 66 -4.39 5.29 17.93
N ILE A 67 -3.64 4.41 17.28
CA ILE A 67 -3.08 4.72 15.96
C ILE A 67 -4.06 4.44 14.80
N ASN A 68 -5.17 3.73 15.01
CA ASN A 68 -6.21 3.51 13.99
C ASN A 68 -7.33 4.54 14.01
N GLN A 69 -7.29 5.54 14.89
CA GLN A 69 -8.31 6.58 14.97
C GLN A 69 -8.56 7.24 13.61
N ASP A 70 -9.83 7.31 13.22
CA ASP A 70 -10.24 7.97 12.00
C ASP A 70 -10.26 9.49 12.18
N ALA A 71 -9.42 10.17 11.40
CA ALA A 71 -9.33 11.63 11.37
C ALA A 71 -10.65 12.34 10.96
N ASP A 72 -11.59 11.61 10.33
CA ASP A 72 -12.89 12.16 9.95
C ASP A 72 -13.95 12.08 11.08
N ASN A 73 -13.74 11.25 12.12
CA ASN A 73 -14.76 10.94 13.14
C ASN A 73 -14.69 11.81 14.40
N ASN A 74 -13.69 12.68 14.55
CA ASN A 74 -13.48 13.48 15.78
C ASN A 74 -13.59 15.02 15.58
N PRO A 75 -14.62 15.55 14.87
CA PRO A 75 -14.69 17.00 14.62
C PRO A 75 -14.97 17.84 15.87
N ASP A 76 -15.62 17.28 16.90
CA ASP A 76 -16.12 18.06 18.05
C ASP A 76 -15.07 18.26 19.16
N GLU A 77 -14.04 17.41 19.21
CA GLU A 77 -13.02 17.45 20.28
C GLU A 77 -11.86 18.40 19.95
N ILE A 78 -11.67 18.73 18.67
CA ILE A 78 -10.55 19.54 18.19
C ILE A 78 -11.05 20.92 17.78
N THR A 79 -10.65 21.92 18.56
CA THR A 79 -11.04 23.31 18.31
C THR A 79 -10.58 23.81 16.94
N PRO A 80 -11.35 24.66 16.23
CA PRO A 80 -10.92 25.31 15.00
C PRO A 80 -9.59 26.07 15.16
N GLU A 81 -9.34 26.63 16.35
CA GLU A 81 -8.09 27.30 16.72
C GLU A 81 -6.90 26.33 16.69
N THR A 82 -7.05 25.14 17.29
CA THR A 82 -6.04 24.07 17.21
C THR A 82 -5.76 23.69 15.77
N LYS A 83 -6.80 23.46 14.95
CA LYS A 83 -6.63 23.07 13.55
C LYS A 83 -5.93 24.15 12.73
N SER A 84 -6.33 25.41 12.91
CA SER A 84 -5.67 26.56 12.26
C SER A 84 -4.20 26.68 12.70
N TYR A 85 -3.92 26.51 13.99
CA TYR A 85 -2.56 26.54 14.53
C TYR A 85 -1.66 25.46 13.92
N LEU A 86 -2.13 24.20 13.89
CA LEU A 86 -1.39 23.10 13.28
C LEU A 86 -1.16 23.36 11.79
N SER A 87 -2.18 23.85 11.07
CA SER A 87 -2.03 24.24 9.66
C SER A 87 -0.94 25.28 9.44
N GLN A 88 -0.85 26.30 10.30
CA GLN A 88 0.16 27.35 10.18
C GLN A 88 1.58 26.83 10.47
N ILE A 89 1.75 26.03 11.52
CA ILE A 89 3.06 25.45 11.84
C ILE A 89 3.53 24.53 10.72
N TYR A 90 2.65 23.64 10.25
CA TYR A 90 3.01 22.65 9.24
C TYR A 90 3.30 23.31 7.90
N ASP A 91 2.48 24.30 7.50
CA ASP A 91 2.75 25.12 6.31
C ASP A 91 4.10 25.84 6.41
N HIS A 92 4.41 26.44 7.57
CA HIS A 92 5.70 27.08 7.77
C HIS A 92 6.86 26.09 7.67
N LEU A 93 6.80 24.94 8.37
CA LEU A 93 7.89 23.96 8.41
C LEU A 93 8.12 23.27 7.07
N LEU A 94 7.05 22.98 6.33
CA LEU A 94 7.14 22.41 4.98
C LEU A 94 7.88 23.35 4.02
N ASN A 95 7.62 24.66 4.14
CA ASN A 95 8.25 25.69 3.32
C ASN A 95 9.64 26.11 3.83
N ASN A 96 9.95 25.86 5.11
CA ASN A 96 11.20 26.27 5.77
C ASN A 96 11.90 25.08 6.46
N PRO A 97 12.39 24.06 5.71
CA PRO A 97 12.99 22.86 6.29
C PRO A 97 14.20 23.12 7.19
N ALA A 98 14.88 24.26 7.04
CA ALA A 98 15.99 24.65 7.89
C ALA A 98 15.56 24.85 9.36
N ASP A 99 14.35 25.37 9.61
CA ASP A 99 13.82 25.50 10.96
C ASP A 99 13.57 24.11 11.56
N LEU A 100 13.02 23.17 10.78
CA LEU A 100 12.81 21.80 11.24
C LEU A 100 14.15 21.11 11.56
N VAL A 101 15.20 21.32 10.77
CA VAL A 101 16.56 20.81 11.07
C VAL A 101 17.06 21.30 12.42
N THR A 102 16.87 22.58 12.72
CA THR A 102 17.22 23.18 14.02
C THR A 102 16.43 22.54 15.18
N LEU A 103 15.12 22.33 14.98
CA LEU A 103 14.27 21.65 15.95
C LEU A 103 14.71 20.19 16.17
N THR A 104 14.99 19.45 15.09
CA THR A 104 15.47 18.06 15.17
C THR A 104 16.78 17.94 15.93
N ASN A 105 17.72 18.86 15.70
CA ASN A 105 18.97 18.87 16.47
C ASN A 105 18.76 19.19 17.96
N SER A 106 17.77 20.01 18.28
CA SER A 106 17.41 20.31 19.68
C SER A 106 16.66 19.17 20.34
N ALA A 107 15.87 18.40 19.58
CA ALA A 107 15.07 17.30 20.10
C ALA A 107 15.91 16.26 20.85
N SER A 108 17.10 15.92 20.36
CA SER A 108 18.01 14.97 21.03
C SER A 108 18.54 15.44 22.39
N HIS A 109 18.39 16.72 22.72
CA HIS A 109 18.82 17.31 23.98
C HIS A 109 17.65 17.68 24.90
N VAL A 110 16.49 17.98 24.33
CA VAL A 110 15.30 18.43 25.06
C VAL A 110 14.40 17.26 25.44
N PHE A 111 14.27 16.26 24.57
CA PHE A 111 13.38 15.13 24.80
C PHE A 111 14.11 13.95 25.44
N ASP A 112 13.37 13.23 26.29
CA ASP A 112 13.73 11.87 26.68
C ASP A 112 13.61 10.92 25.46
N SER A 113 14.09 9.69 25.60
CA SER A 113 14.08 8.71 24.50
C SER A 113 12.67 8.38 24.00
N SER A 114 11.69 8.43 24.90
CA SER A 114 10.27 8.17 24.65
C SER A 114 9.65 9.23 23.72
N ASN A 115 9.80 10.51 24.07
CA ASN A 115 9.34 11.64 23.26
C ASN A 115 10.19 11.82 22.00
N LEU A 116 11.48 11.48 22.04
CA LEU A 116 12.35 11.51 20.87
C LEU A 116 11.90 10.47 19.82
N ALA A 117 11.56 9.25 20.25
CA ALA A 117 11.01 8.23 19.37
C ALA A 117 9.69 8.69 18.74
N ALA A 118 8.78 9.27 19.55
CA ALA A 118 7.55 9.88 19.03
C ALA A 118 7.81 11.00 18.02
N PHE A 119 8.79 11.86 18.28
CA PHE A 119 9.15 12.95 17.39
C PHE A 119 9.67 12.43 16.04
N TYR A 120 10.51 11.39 16.05
CA TYR A 120 11.04 10.77 14.83
C TYR A 120 10.00 9.97 14.06
N TYR A 121 9.15 9.15 14.71
CA TYR A 121 8.21 8.26 14.02
C TYR A 121 6.81 8.85 13.80
N SER A 122 6.40 9.87 14.56
CA SER A 122 5.10 10.54 14.40
C SER A 122 5.26 11.95 13.84
N THR A 123 5.95 12.82 14.57
CA THR A 123 5.91 14.27 14.30
C THR A 123 6.59 14.63 12.98
N ILE A 124 7.83 14.21 12.74
CA ILE A 124 8.52 14.47 11.47
C ILE A 124 7.76 13.85 10.28
N PRO A 125 7.38 12.55 10.29
CA PRO A 125 6.60 11.95 9.21
C PRO A 125 5.26 12.66 8.96
N SER A 126 4.55 13.11 9.99
CA SER A 126 3.27 13.81 9.83
C SER A 126 3.39 15.10 9.01
N ILE A 127 4.52 15.83 9.12
CA ILE A 127 4.79 17.05 8.32
C ILE A 127 4.90 16.70 6.84
N TYR A 128 5.40 15.51 6.53
CA TYR A 128 5.59 15.00 5.18
C TYR A 128 4.55 13.94 4.80
N GLY A 129 3.35 13.99 5.38
CA GLY A 129 2.22 13.12 5.03
C GLY A 129 2.57 11.63 5.10
N TYR A 130 3.42 11.23 6.05
CA TYR A 130 3.94 9.88 6.23
C TYR A 130 4.53 9.28 4.95
N PHE A 131 5.11 10.13 4.09
CA PHE A 131 5.74 9.73 2.83
C PHE A 131 4.79 8.98 1.87
N SER A 132 3.49 9.30 1.95
CA SER A 132 2.42 8.57 1.25
C SER A 132 2.33 8.80 -0.26
N SER A 133 3.03 9.81 -0.80
CA SER A 133 2.97 10.17 -2.22
C SER A 133 4.32 10.71 -2.70
N TYR A 134 4.45 10.91 -4.01
CA TYR A 134 5.61 11.58 -4.59
C TYR A 134 5.92 12.93 -3.93
N GLU A 135 4.91 13.79 -3.76
CA GLU A 135 5.07 15.13 -3.17
C GLU A 135 5.60 15.05 -1.75
N HIS A 136 4.98 14.19 -0.94
CA HIS A 136 5.35 13.92 0.43
C HIS A 136 6.80 13.44 0.55
N ILE A 137 7.22 12.50 -0.30
CA ILE A 137 8.60 12.01 -0.36
C ILE A 137 9.55 13.11 -0.82
N ALA A 138 9.18 13.91 -1.82
CA ALA A 138 10.02 14.98 -2.35
C ALA A 138 10.29 16.07 -1.29
N PHE A 139 9.27 16.43 -0.49
CA PHE A 139 9.44 17.35 0.63
C PHE A 139 10.30 16.74 1.74
N GLY A 140 10.03 15.50 2.13
CA GLY A 140 10.83 14.77 3.13
C GLY A 140 12.30 14.67 2.73
N TYR A 141 12.58 14.28 1.47
CA TYR A 141 13.91 14.18 0.91
C TYR A 141 14.69 15.50 1.03
N ARG A 142 14.08 16.64 0.72
CA ARG A 142 14.72 17.97 0.85
C ARG A 142 15.12 18.27 2.29
N PHE A 143 14.26 17.92 3.24
CA PHE A 143 14.57 18.06 4.66
C PHE A 143 15.73 17.16 5.06
N TYR A 144 15.69 15.87 4.73
CA TYR A 144 16.76 14.94 5.09
C TYR A 144 18.11 15.30 4.46
N CYS A 145 18.12 15.84 3.24
CA CYS A 145 19.34 16.39 2.64
C CYS A 145 19.95 17.52 3.47
N GLN A 146 19.14 18.42 4.05
CA GLN A 146 19.63 19.50 4.91
C GLN A 146 20.01 19.00 6.31
N LEU A 147 19.23 18.06 6.86
CA LEU A 147 19.48 17.45 8.16
C LEU A 147 20.86 16.80 8.17
N LEU A 148 21.12 15.94 7.18
CA LEU A 148 22.38 15.22 6.98
C LEU A 148 23.62 16.12 6.98
N GLN A 149 23.51 17.36 6.50
CA GLN A 149 24.61 18.32 6.43
C GLN A 149 24.85 19.10 7.74
N LYS A 150 23.85 19.17 8.62
CA LYS A 150 23.82 20.13 9.74
C LYS A 150 23.78 19.49 11.12
N VAL A 151 23.44 18.21 11.23
CA VAL A 151 23.34 17.50 12.53
C VAL A 151 24.40 16.42 12.68
N GLN A 152 24.58 15.94 13.90
CA GLN A 152 25.48 14.83 14.17
C GLN A 152 25.01 13.55 13.46
N HIS A 153 25.96 12.73 12.98
CA HIS A 153 25.64 11.53 12.20
C HIS A 153 24.61 10.63 12.89
N ARG A 154 24.79 10.39 14.18
CA ARG A 154 23.86 9.58 14.98
C ARG A 154 22.42 10.10 14.94
N ILE A 155 22.23 11.41 15.12
CA ILE A 155 20.89 12.04 15.09
C ILE A 155 20.26 11.84 13.72
N PHE A 156 21.04 12.04 12.64
CA PHE A 156 20.55 11.83 11.28
C PHE A 156 20.13 10.37 11.05
N LEU A 157 20.98 9.42 11.42
CA LEU A 157 20.73 7.98 11.23
C LEU A 157 19.45 7.54 11.95
N GLU A 158 19.23 7.97 13.19
CA GLU A 158 18.01 7.65 13.94
C GLU A 158 16.76 8.32 13.33
N ALA A 159 16.86 9.58 12.91
CA ALA A 159 15.73 10.36 12.39
C ALA A 159 15.29 9.98 10.96
N VAL A 160 16.18 9.38 10.17
CA VAL A 160 15.91 9.01 8.76
C VAL A 160 15.28 7.61 8.64
N VAL A 161 15.31 6.77 9.68
CA VAL A 161 14.72 5.42 9.64
C VAL A 161 13.28 5.38 9.12
N PRO A 162 12.34 6.24 9.60
CA PRO A 162 10.95 6.25 9.11
C PRO A 162 10.81 6.58 7.62
N PHE A 163 11.78 7.31 7.05
CA PHE A 163 11.82 7.61 5.62
C PHE A 163 12.13 6.37 4.79
N PHE A 164 12.93 5.43 5.30
CA PHE A 164 13.24 4.16 4.64
C PHE A 164 12.23 3.06 4.98
N ARG A 165 11.62 3.09 6.16
CA ARG A 165 10.67 2.07 6.64
C ARG A 165 9.22 2.50 6.44
N ASN A 166 8.77 2.50 5.19
CA ASN A 166 7.37 2.76 4.82
C ASN A 166 7.03 2.02 3.51
N ALA A 167 5.78 2.07 3.05
CA ALA A 167 5.38 1.23 1.92
C ALA A 167 6.04 1.60 0.58
N THR A 168 6.72 2.74 0.47
CA THR A 168 7.40 3.14 -0.78
C THR A 168 8.63 2.28 -1.07
N THR A 169 9.21 1.66 -0.05
CA THR A 169 10.34 0.71 -0.16
C THR A 169 9.88 -0.74 -0.12
N TYR A 170 8.58 -1.01 0.02
CA TYR A 170 8.06 -2.37 0.21
C TYR A 170 8.42 -3.31 -0.94
N ARG A 171 8.42 -2.85 -2.20
CA ARG A 171 8.80 -3.70 -3.36
C ARG A 171 10.24 -4.20 -3.29
N TYR A 172 11.14 -3.37 -2.77
CA TYR A 172 12.51 -3.76 -2.50
C TYR A 172 12.56 -4.84 -1.40
N ILE A 173 11.90 -4.59 -0.26
CA ILE A 173 11.84 -5.55 0.86
C ILE A 173 11.23 -6.88 0.45
N GLU A 174 10.11 -6.86 -0.27
CA GLU A 174 9.42 -8.05 -0.78
C GLU A 174 10.36 -8.88 -1.66
N SER A 175 11.05 -8.26 -2.62
CA SER A 175 11.94 -8.95 -3.56
C SER A 175 13.20 -9.52 -2.89
N VAL A 176 13.78 -8.78 -1.94
CA VAL A 176 14.92 -9.26 -1.15
C VAL A 176 14.49 -10.43 -0.27
N SER A 177 13.35 -10.31 0.42
CA SER A 177 12.84 -11.35 1.31
C SER A 177 12.49 -12.63 0.55
N GLU A 178 11.83 -12.54 -0.61
CA GLU A 178 11.54 -13.70 -1.47
C GLU A 178 12.81 -14.41 -1.92
N SER A 179 13.86 -13.66 -2.25
CA SER A 179 15.15 -14.23 -2.67
C SER A 179 15.90 -14.90 -1.52
N ILE A 180 15.82 -14.34 -0.31
CA ILE A 180 16.37 -14.96 0.90
C ILE A 180 15.61 -16.24 1.23
N ILE A 181 14.28 -16.24 1.08
CA ILE A 181 13.46 -17.44 1.25
C ILE A 181 13.88 -18.53 0.25
N ASP A 182 14.05 -18.18 -1.04
CA ASP A 182 14.54 -19.12 -2.06
C ASP A 182 15.94 -19.65 -1.73
N LEU A 183 16.83 -18.80 -1.21
CA LEU A 183 18.14 -19.21 -0.70
C LEU A 183 18.01 -20.24 0.43
N PHE A 184 17.13 -19.99 1.41
CA PHE A 184 16.87 -20.91 2.53
C PHE A 184 16.22 -22.22 2.08
N CYS A 185 15.36 -22.18 1.05
CA CYS A 185 14.75 -23.39 0.48
C CYS A 185 15.78 -24.33 -0.15
N ARG A 186 16.82 -23.77 -0.79
CA ARG A 186 17.80 -24.54 -1.58
C ARG A 186 18.84 -25.22 -0.72
N ASP A 187 19.14 -24.68 0.46
CA ASP A 187 20.23 -25.17 1.28
C ASP A 187 19.75 -25.78 2.61
N VAL A 188 19.44 -27.08 2.55
CA VAL A 188 19.04 -27.89 3.72
C VAL A 188 20.12 -27.91 4.81
N GLN A 189 21.38 -27.56 4.50
CA GLN A 189 22.45 -27.52 5.49
C GLN A 189 22.30 -26.33 6.45
N LEU A 190 21.59 -25.28 6.07
CA LEU A 190 21.27 -24.12 6.93
C LEU A 190 20.50 -24.52 8.20
N LEU A 191 19.78 -25.65 8.17
CA LEU A 191 19.03 -26.18 9.31
C LEU A 191 19.90 -26.92 10.33
N LYS A 192 21.15 -27.24 9.99
CA LYS A 192 22.06 -28.00 10.87
C LYS A 192 22.90 -27.00 11.67
N THR A 193 22.69 -26.96 12.99
CA THR A 193 23.26 -26.01 13.96
C THR A 193 24.79 -26.01 14.10
N GLU A 194 25.53 -26.82 13.34
CA GLU A 194 26.99 -26.94 13.38
C GLU A 194 27.61 -26.35 12.10
N THR A 195 27.39 -25.07 11.83
CA THR A 195 27.90 -24.42 10.61
C THR A 195 29.28 -23.81 10.82
N ASN A 196 30.21 -24.20 9.95
CA ASN A 196 31.59 -23.69 9.87
C ASN A 196 31.60 -22.22 9.37
N ASN A 197 32.49 -21.36 9.89
CA ASN A 197 32.59 -19.94 9.49
C ASN A 197 32.69 -19.70 7.98
N ARG A 198 33.32 -20.60 7.21
CA ARG A 198 33.40 -20.48 5.73
C ARG A 198 32.05 -20.60 5.04
N PHE A 199 31.11 -21.29 5.66
CA PHE A 199 29.75 -21.42 5.13
C PHE A 199 28.97 -20.11 5.29
N PHE A 200 29.13 -19.44 6.44
CA PHE A 200 28.55 -18.10 6.66
C PHE A 200 29.07 -17.06 5.67
N GLU A 201 30.36 -17.13 5.32
CA GLU A 201 30.98 -16.24 4.32
C GLU A 201 30.24 -16.32 2.98
N GLY A 202 30.09 -17.52 2.40
CA GLY A 202 29.40 -17.67 1.12
C GLY A 202 27.92 -17.29 1.14
N ILE A 203 27.23 -17.43 2.28
CA ILE A 203 25.83 -17.00 2.42
C ILE A 203 25.73 -15.49 2.54
N ALA A 204 26.64 -14.86 3.29
CA ALA A 204 26.70 -13.41 3.41
C ALA A 204 27.01 -12.76 2.06
N ASP A 205 27.91 -13.35 1.26
CA ASP A 205 28.20 -12.90 -0.11
C ASP A 205 26.94 -13.00 -0.99
N ASN A 206 26.21 -14.12 -0.94
CA ASN A 206 24.93 -14.26 -1.65
C ASN A 206 23.89 -13.22 -1.18
N LEU A 207 23.84 -12.91 0.12
CA LEU A 207 22.95 -11.89 0.65
C LEU A 207 23.34 -10.50 0.14
N HIS A 208 24.64 -10.19 0.09
CA HIS A 208 25.15 -8.95 -0.52
C HIS A 208 24.71 -8.83 -1.97
N ASP A 209 24.90 -9.87 -2.78
CA ASP A 209 24.50 -9.89 -4.18
C ASP A 209 22.99 -9.70 -4.35
N ILE A 210 22.17 -10.30 -3.48
CA ILE A 210 20.72 -10.09 -3.45
C ILE A 210 20.40 -8.62 -3.15
N ILE A 211 21.04 -8.03 -2.13
CA ILE A 211 20.84 -6.62 -1.75
C ILE A 211 21.12 -5.70 -2.93
N VAL A 212 22.28 -5.87 -3.59
CA VAL A 212 22.73 -5.07 -4.74
C VAL A 212 21.76 -5.24 -5.91
N LYS A 213 21.42 -6.48 -6.28
CA LYS A 213 20.56 -6.83 -7.42
C LYS A 213 19.22 -6.10 -7.37
N TYR A 214 18.63 -5.94 -6.20
CA TYR A 214 17.30 -5.36 -6.06
C TYR A 214 17.28 -3.86 -5.77
N LEU A 215 18.42 -3.20 -5.56
CA LEU A 215 18.46 -1.77 -5.21
C LEU A 215 17.69 -0.85 -6.13
N GLN A 216 17.63 -1.18 -7.42
CA GLN A 216 16.85 -0.44 -8.41
C GLN A 216 15.35 -0.36 -8.06
N LEU A 217 14.88 -1.20 -7.13
CA LEU A 217 13.51 -1.17 -6.60
C LEU A 217 13.32 -0.19 -5.43
N LEU A 218 14.34 0.56 -5.02
CA LEU A 218 14.19 1.68 -4.09
C LEU A 218 13.81 2.95 -4.87
N PRO A 219 13.03 3.87 -4.27
CA PRO A 219 12.76 5.15 -4.90
C PRO A 219 14.06 5.96 -5.08
N LYS A 220 14.13 6.75 -6.16
CA LYS A 220 15.30 7.57 -6.50
C LYS A 220 15.75 8.48 -5.35
N THR A 221 14.82 9.00 -4.56
CA THR A 221 15.11 9.85 -3.40
C THR A 221 15.91 9.12 -2.33
N HIS A 222 15.62 7.83 -2.10
CA HIS A 222 16.32 7.01 -1.12
C HIS A 222 17.74 6.69 -1.59
N LEU A 223 17.88 6.27 -2.85
CA LEU A 223 19.19 6.04 -3.47
C LEU A 223 20.06 7.30 -3.43
N ASN A 224 19.50 8.45 -3.81
CA ASN A 224 20.21 9.73 -3.75
C ASN A 224 20.62 10.12 -2.33
N LEU A 225 19.83 9.74 -1.31
CA LEU A 225 20.18 10.04 0.08
C LEU A 225 21.36 9.19 0.55
N LEU A 226 21.44 7.92 0.15
CA LEU A 226 22.61 7.05 0.39
C LEU A 226 23.87 7.60 -0.31
N ILE A 227 23.75 8.04 -1.56
CA ILE A 227 24.82 8.74 -2.29
C ILE A 227 25.25 10.01 -1.54
N LEU A 228 24.28 10.76 -1.02
CA LEU A 228 24.57 11.98 -0.28
C LEU A 228 25.26 11.70 1.06
N MET A 229 24.92 10.61 1.76
CA MET A 229 25.64 10.17 2.96
C MET A 229 27.12 9.92 2.64
N PHE A 230 27.39 9.18 1.57
CA PHE A 230 28.76 8.93 1.11
C PHE A 230 29.51 10.23 0.80
N ASN A 231 28.88 11.14 0.05
CA ASN A 231 29.47 12.44 -0.28
C ASN A 231 29.68 13.36 0.94
N ASN A 232 28.95 13.15 2.03
CA ASN A 232 29.09 13.89 3.28
C ASN A 232 29.99 13.18 4.29
N LYS A 233 30.90 12.32 3.82
CA LYS A 233 31.96 11.68 4.63
C LYS A 233 31.46 10.69 5.68
N TYR A 234 30.27 10.12 5.50
CA TYR A 234 29.91 8.91 6.24
C TYR A 234 30.86 7.79 5.79
N SER A 235 31.34 6.98 6.72
CA SER A 235 32.16 5.83 6.34
C SER A 235 31.29 4.81 5.60
N ARG A 236 31.89 3.98 4.75
CA ARG A 236 31.17 2.87 4.10
C ARG A 236 30.50 1.98 5.15
N HIS A 237 31.18 1.72 6.26
CA HIS A 237 30.64 1.00 7.39
C HIS A 237 29.38 1.67 7.97
N ASP A 238 29.38 2.99 8.24
CA ASP A 238 28.20 3.69 8.80
C ASP A 238 26.98 3.58 7.88
N ILE A 239 27.17 3.75 6.57
CA ILE A 239 26.07 3.69 5.60
C ILE A 239 25.54 2.26 5.49
N TYR A 240 26.44 1.28 5.47
CA TYR A 240 26.07 -0.13 5.36
C TYR A 240 25.42 -0.65 6.66
N GLU A 241 25.90 -0.24 7.83
CA GLU A 241 25.29 -0.51 9.13
C GLU A 241 23.89 0.08 9.22
N PHE A 242 23.71 1.34 8.81
CA PHE A 242 22.38 1.93 8.70
C PHE A 242 21.48 1.12 7.77
N PHE A 243 21.95 0.85 6.55
CA PHE A 243 21.15 0.23 5.51
C PHE A 243 20.76 -1.21 5.87
N VAL A 244 21.69 -2.01 6.41
CA VAL A 244 21.44 -3.39 6.81
C VAL A 244 20.73 -3.46 8.16
N SER A 245 21.30 -2.88 9.22
CA SER A 245 20.81 -3.10 10.59
C SER A 245 19.54 -2.31 10.93
N GLN A 246 19.40 -1.09 10.41
CA GLN A 246 18.29 -0.20 10.79
C GLN A 246 17.15 -0.22 9.77
N PHE A 247 17.43 -0.48 8.50
CA PHE A 247 16.42 -0.55 7.44
C PHE A 247 16.10 -1.99 7.02
N LEU A 248 17.04 -2.71 6.41
CA LEU A 248 16.76 -3.99 5.76
C LEU A 248 16.40 -5.10 6.76
N GLN A 249 17.26 -5.33 7.75
CA GLN A 249 17.16 -6.47 8.66
C GLN A 249 15.84 -6.47 9.44
N PRO A 250 15.37 -5.36 10.03
CA PRO A 250 14.09 -5.35 10.72
C PRO A 250 12.92 -5.70 9.78
N GLU A 251 12.90 -5.11 8.57
CA GLU A 251 11.83 -5.33 7.59
C GLU A 251 11.81 -6.77 7.05
N VAL A 252 12.98 -7.33 6.71
CA VAL A 252 13.09 -8.71 6.25
C VAL A 252 12.80 -9.70 7.39
N THR A 253 13.22 -9.40 8.62
CA THR A 253 12.90 -10.22 9.78
C THR A 253 11.40 -10.29 9.98
N ASP A 254 10.71 -9.16 9.88
CA ASP A 254 9.26 -9.09 9.99
C ASP A 254 8.58 -9.90 8.85
N TYR A 255 9.10 -9.80 7.63
CA TYR A 255 8.66 -10.62 6.51
C TYR A 255 8.87 -12.12 6.76
N LEU A 256 10.06 -12.52 7.23
CA LEU A 256 10.40 -13.91 7.53
C LEU A 256 9.55 -14.48 8.66
N LYS A 257 9.33 -13.73 9.75
CA LYS A 257 8.39 -14.09 10.82
C LYS A 257 6.98 -14.32 10.29
N SER A 258 6.53 -13.49 9.34
CA SER A 258 5.21 -13.65 8.72
C SER A 258 5.14 -14.83 7.72
N SER A 259 6.27 -15.45 7.39
CA SER A 259 6.39 -16.51 6.40
C SER A 259 6.54 -17.90 7.02
N ALA A 260 6.70 -18.91 6.16
CA ALA A 260 7.10 -20.27 6.50
C ALA A 260 8.44 -20.37 7.25
N PHE A 261 9.29 -19.35 7.15
CA PHE A 261 10.67 -19.35 7.60
C PHE A 261 10.88 -18.60 8.92
N SER A 262 9.84 -18.46 9.74
CA SER A 262 9.91 -17.75 11.02
C SER A 262 10.96 -18.31 11.99
N THR A 263 11.30 -19.60 11.88
CA THR A 263 12.37 -20.23 12.67
C THR A 263 13.78 -19.83 12.23
N HIS A 264 13.93 -19.29 11.01
CA HIS A 264 15.23 -18.92 10.42
C HIS A 264 15.66 -17.50 10.77
N ASN A 265 14.85 -16.74 11.51
CA ASN A 265 15.16 -15.36 11.88
C ASN A 265 16.49 -15.21 12.64
N LYS A 266 16.80 -16.15 13.55
CA LYS A 266 18.08 -16.11 14.28
C LYS A 266 19.26 -16.27 13.34
N LEU A 267 19.16 -17.21 12.39
CA LEU A 267 20.18 -17.44 11.38
C LEU A 267 20.33 -16.22 10.47
N PHE A 268 19.22 -15.65 9.99
CA PHE A 268 19.23 -14.43 9.19
C PHE A 268 19.92 -13.28 9.92
N ASN A 269 19.61 -13.05 11.20
CA ASN A 269 20.26 -12.03 12.02
C ASN A 269 21.77 -12.26 12.14
N SER A 270 22.21 -13.50 12.36
CA SER A 270 23.64 -13.82 12.40
C SER A 270 24.33 -13.63 11.04
N ILE A 271 23.65 -13.88 9.93
CA ILE A 271 24.16 -13.58 8.59
C ILE A 271 24.31 -12.07 8.41
N CYS A 272 23.32 -11.27 8.82
CA CYS A 272 23.40 -9.80 8.79
C CYS A 272 24.57 -9.30 9.66
N GLU A 273 24.72 -9.79 10.88
CA GLU A 273 25.84 -9.44 11.76
C GLU A 273 27.19 -9.77 11.10
N TYR A 274 27.32 -10.95 10.50
CA TYR A 274 28.54 -11.32 9.76
C TYR A 274 28.78 -10.39 8.57
N LEU A 275 27.74 -10.08 7.79
CA LEU A 275 27.79 -9.20 6.63
C LEU A 275 28.26 -7.78 7.01
N LEU A 276 27.94 -7.29 8.20
CA LEU A 276 28.44 -6.02 8.73
C LEU A 276 29.95 -6.07 9.04
N THR A 277 30.47 -7.22 9.50
CA THR A 277 31.92 -7.38 9.74
C THR A 277 32.74 -7.37 8.45
N THR A 278 32.11 -7.64 7.31
CA THR A 278 32.75 -7.62 5.98
C THR A 278 32.45 -6.35 5.17
N ALA A 279 31.71 -5.39 5.74
CA ALA A 279 31.24 -4.18 5.05
C ALA A 279 32.35 -3.40 4.33
N ASP A 280 33.55 -3.31 4.91
CA ASP A 280 34.68 -2.59 4.32
C ASP A 280 35.24 -3.24 3.04
N LYS A 281 34.98 -4.53 2.83
CA LYS A 281 35.42 -5.30 1.66
C LYS A 281 34.41 -5.29 0.52
N ASN A 282 33.14 -5.06 0.85
CA ASN A 282 32.04 -5.12 -0.11
C ASN A 282 32.09 -3.90 -1.04
N ASP A 283 31.75 -4.08 -2.32
CA ASP A 283 31.82 -3.03 -3.32
C ASP A 283 30.62 -2.08 -3.20
N PHE A 284 30.66 -1.25 -2.16
CA PHE A 284 29.60 -0.29 -1.85
C PHE A 284 29.35 0.70 -3.00
N GLU A 285 30.33 0.90 -3.90
CA GLU A 285 30.19 1.80 -5.04
C GLU A 285 29.15 1.30 -6.05
N GLU A 286 29.00 -0.02 -6.22
CA GLU A 286 27.93 -0.59 -7.04
C GLU A 286 26.54 -0.24 -6.48
N LEU A 287 26.41 -0.15 -5.15
CA LEU A 287 25.15 0.24 -4.50
C LEU A 287 24.77 1.70 -4.85
N LEU A 288 25.76 2.56 -5.07
CA LEU A 288 25.56 3.99 -5.35
C LEU A 288 25.28 4.31 -6.82
N MET A 289 25.44 3.34 -7.73
CA MET A 289 25.30 3.55 -9.18
C MET A 289 23.97 3.06 -9.75
N SER A 290 23.09 2.49 -8.91
CA SER A 290 21.80 1.96 -9.36
C SER A 290 20.82 3.08 -9.72
N ASN A 291 20.10 2.91 -10.83
CA ASN A 291 18.97 3.77 -11.18
C ASN A 291 17.68 3.17 -10.64
N SER A 292 16.81 4.02 -10.09
CA SER A 292 15.48 3.59 -9.65
C SER A 292 14.60 3.21 -10.83
N LEU A 293 13.89 2.08 -10.70
CA LEU A 293 12.81 1.61 -11.58
C LEU A 293 11.42 1.86 -10.96
N ILE A 294 11.36 2.46 -9.78
CA ILE A 294 10.11 2.70 -9.05
C ILE A 294 9.74 4.18 -9.15
N ASP A 295 8.59 4.42 -9.75
CA ASP A 295 7.93 5.71 -9.74
C ASP A 295 6.79 5.68 -8.72
N ILE A 296 6.90 6.56 -7.72
CA ILE A 296 5.80 6.80 -6.77
C ILE A 296 4.83 7.78 -7.43
N PRO A 297 3.52 7.49 -7.47
CA PRO A 297 2.57 8.40 -8.11
C PRO A 297 2.40 9.69 -7.31
N SER A 298 2.09 10.76 -8.03
CA SER A 298 1.61 12.00 -7.44
C SER A 298 0.18 11.80 -6.92
N MET A 299 -0.08 12.31 -5.71
CA MET A 299 -1.44 12.32 -5.14
C MET A 299 -2.10 13.68 -5.30
N PHE A 300 -1.40 14.75 -5.66
CA PHE A 300 -1.98 16.10 -5.69
C PHE A 300 -1.73 16.79 -7.02
N GLY A 301 -0.46 16.81 -7.47
CA GLY A 301 -0.02 17.42 -8.72
C GLY A 301 -0.79 16.91 -9.95
N ASP A 302 -0.84 15.59 -10.16
CA ASP A 302 -1.51 14.95 -11.29
C ASP A 302 -3.05 15.15 -11.30
N PHE A 303 -3.60 15.65 -10.19
CA PHE A 303 -5.04 15.96 -10.06
C PHE A 303 -5.32 17.48 -10.00
N GLY A 304 -4.30 18.32 -10.27
CA GLY A 304 -4.42 19.78 -10.28
C GLY A 304 -4.67 20.39 -8.89
N GLN A 305 -4.37 19.68 -7.81
CA GLN A 305 -4.57 20.16 -6.45
C GLN A 305 -3.38 21.04 -6.03
N LYS A 306 -3.68 22.25 -5.57
CA LYS A 306 -2.67 23.23 -5.08
C LYS A 306 -2.29 23.02 -3.61
N HIS A 307 -2.96 22.10 -2.93
CA HIS A 307 -2.73 21.78 -1.54
C HIS A 307 -2.37 20.31 -1.40
N ILE A 308 -1.75 19.97 -0.28
CA ILE A 308 -1.57 18.60 0.18
C ILE A 308 -2.39 18.38 1.45
N ASP A 309 -2.92 17.16 1.60
CA ASP A 309 -3.62 16.72 2.80
C ASP A 309 -2.63 15.99 3.71
N LEU A 310 -2.58 16.38 4.99
CA LEU A 310 -1.76 15.77 6.03
C LEU A 310 -2.65 15.19 7.12
N ILE A 311 -2.27 14.03 7.66
CA ILE A 311 -2.83 13.52 8.92
C ILE A 311 -1.89 13.90 10.03
N VAL A 312 -2.39 14.60 11.05
CA VAL A 312 -1.57 15.11 12.16
C VAL A 312 -2.30 14.88 13.48
N THR A 313 -1.58 15.05 14.59
CA THR A 313 -2.19 15.06 15.92
C THR A 313 -1.86 16.32 16.70
N PRO A 314 -2.70 16.75 17.65
CA PRO A 314 -2.35 17.82 18.59
C PRO A 314 -1.07 17.54 19.38
N LEU A 315 -0.77 16.27 19.65
CA LEU A 315 0.47 15.86 20.30
C LEU A 315 1.69 16.24 19.45
N ASP A 316 1.66 16.01 18.13
CA ASP A 316 2.75 16.41 17.23
C ASP A 316 2.99 17.94 17.32
N GLY A 317 1.89 18.71 17.33
CA GLY A 317 1.94 20.16 17.57
C GLY A 317 2.52 20.54 18.93
N SER A 318 2.19 19.80 19.99
CA SER A 318 2.72 20.03 21.34
C SER A 318 4.22 19.76 21.42
N LEU A 319 4.71 18.68 20.79
CA LEU A 319 6.14 18.38 20.70
C LEU A 319 6.88 19.49 19.94
N LEU A 320 6.36 19.90 18.78
CA LEU A 320 6.93 21.03 18.03
C LEU A 320 6.95 22.33 18.85
N SER A 321 5.85 22.64 19.53
CA SER A 321 5.75 23.85 20.37
C SER A 321 6.77 23.85 21.51
N THR A 322 7.00 22.67 22.12
CA THR A 322 7.99 22.49 23.17
C THR A 322 9.38 22.81 22.64
N LEU A 323 9.76 22.24 21.48
CA LEU A 323 11.05 22.51 20.87
C LEU A 323 11.21 23.97 20.45
N ILE A 324 10.20 24.58 19.82
CA ILE A 324 10.24 25.99 19.39
C ILE A 324 10.54 26.90 20.59
N ARG A 325 9.89 26.66 21.73
CA ARG A 325 10.09 27.45 22.97
C ARG A 325 11.44 27.18 23.63
N SER A 326 11.94 25.96 23.55
CA SER A 326 13.21 25.55 24.18
C SER A 326 14.45 25.96 23.38
N THR A 327 14.38 25.98 22.05
CA THR A 327 15.55 26.17 21.20
C THR A 327 15.96 27.65 21.06
N GLY A 328 15.01 28.57 20.93
CA GLY A 328 15.27 30.01 20.76
C GLY A 328 16.13 30.39 19.53
N ALA A 329 16.30 29.47 18.58
CA ALA A 329 17.12 29.63 17.37
C ALA A 329 16.32 29.42 16.07
N CYS A 330 14.99 29.43 16.18
CA CYS A 330 14.09 29.33 15.03
C CYS A 330 13.89 30.70 14.37
N SER A 331 13.33 30.71 13.17
CA SER A 331 12.87 31.97 12.58
C SER A 331 11.85 32.68 13.48
N LYS A 332 11.87 34.02 13.50
CA LYS A 332 10.93 34.84 14.29
C LYS A 332 9.47 34.53 13.98
N THR A 333 9.18 34.17 12.73
CA THR A 333 7.84 33.74 12.31
C THR A 333 7.41 32.49 13.05
N LEU A 334 8.27 31.45 13.07
CA LEU A 334 7.97 30.21 13.78
C LEU A 334 7.88 30.41 15.30
N GLU A 335 8.75 31.24 15.87
CA GLU A 335 8.67 31.61 17.29
C GLU A 335 7.36 32.32 17.62
N ALA A 336 6.93 33.26 16.78
CA ALA A 336 5.65 33.94 16.95
C ALA A 336 4.47 32.97 16.86
N ILE A 337 4.51 32.00 15.95
CA ILE A 337 3.47 30.95 15.88
C ILE A 337 3.50 30.11 17.18
N GLY A 338 4.65 29.53 17.54
CA GLY A 338 4.78 28.63 18.70
C GLY A 338 4.49 29.26 20.07
N ASN A 339 4.74 30.56 20.21
CA ASN A 339 4.44 31.30 21.45
C ASN A 339 2.95 31.65 21.61
N ASN A 340 2.22 31.77 20.49
CA ASN A 340 0.79 32.11 20.50
C ASN A 340 -0.13 30.87 20.44
N GLY A 341 0.43 29.68 20.27
CA GLY A 341 -0.33 28.43 20.17
C GLY A 341 -1.01 27.99 21.48
N PRO A 342 -2.29 27.56 21.46
CA PRO A 342 -3.05 27.14 22.64
C PRO A 342 -2.67 25.73 23.19
N MET A 343 -1.43 25.29 22.97
CA MET A 343 -1.02 23.91 23.25
C MET A 343 -0.53 23.75 24.69
N VAL A 344 -1.43 23.31 25.58
CA VAL A 344 -1.10 22.56 26.79
C VAL A 344 -1.36 21.10 26.47
N MET A 345 -0.38 20.20 26.69
CA MET A 345 -0.38 18.74 26.46
C MET A 345 -1.75 18.19 26.03
N GLN A 346 -1.98 18.16 24.72
CA GLN A 346 -3.22 17.64 24.13
C GLN A 346 -3.07 16.14 23.85
N GLY A 347 -4.20 15.43 23.83
CA GLY A 347 -4.24 13.99 23.59
C GLY A 347 -3.79 13.60 22.18
N TYR A 348 -3.62 12.30 21.99
CA TYR A 348 -3.33 11.70 20.69
C TYR A 348 -4.63 11.51 19.91
N GLN A 349 -4.99 12.51 19.11
CA GLN A 349 -6.18 12.52 18.25
C GLN A 349 -5.83 12.88 16.83
N THR A 350 -6.30 12.10 15.85
CA THR A 350 -5.98 12.35 14.44
C THR A 350 -6.90 13.40 13.83
N LEU A 351 -6.35 14.25 12.96
CA LEU A 351 -7.14 15.16 12.11
C LEU A 351 -6.48 15.38 10.75
N PHE A 352 -7.29 15.74 9.76
CA PHE A 352 -6.81 16.22 8.47
C PHE A 352 -6.54 17.73 8.49
N VAL A 353 -5.35 18.09 8.03
CA VAL A 353 -4.91 19.48 7.83
C VAL A 353 -4.50 19.66 6.36
N ARG A 354 -4.85 20.82 5.78
CA ARG A 354 -4.48 21.17 4.41
C ARG A 354 -3.39 22.21 4.42
N VAL A 355 -2.34 21.95 3.65
CA VAL A 355 -1.18 22.83 3.53
C VAL A 355 -1.01 23.24 2.07
N ILE A 356 -0.65 24.49 1.81
CA ILE A 356 -0.45 25.03 0.45
C ILE A 356 1.05 25.28 0.28
N PRO A 357 1.81 24.29 -0.23
CA PRO A 357 3.25 24.47 -0.40
C PRO A 357 3.51 25.64 -1.36
N THR A 358 4.47 26.50 -0.99
CA THR A 358 4.92 27.61 -1.83
C THR A 358 5.69 27.13 -3.05
N ILE A 359 6.32 25.97 -2.94
CA ILE A 359 7.10 25.34 -4.00
C ILE A 359 6.11 24.62 -4.91
N PRO A 360 6.04 24.97 -6.20
CA PRO A 360 5.13 24.32 -7.13
C PRO A 360 5.40 22.82 -7.17
N ILE A 361 4.33 22.05 -7.00
CA ILE A 361 4.32 20.62 -7.22
C ILE A 361 4.25 20.44 -8.74
N HIS A 362 5.36 20.05 -9.36
CA HIS A 362 5.34 19.65 -10.76
C HIS A 362 4.77 18.24 -10.87
N PRO A 363 3.75 18.00 -11.72
CA PRO A 363 3.24 16.66 -11.97
C PRO A 363 4.38 15.78 -12.51
N VAL A 364 4.46 14.55 -12.02
CA VAL A 364 5.52 13.59 -12.39
C VAL A 364 5.32 13.13 -13.83
N SER A 365 4.06 12.97 -14.20
CA SER A 365 3.60 12.63 -15.53
C SER A 365 2.49 13.59 -15.90
N SER A 366 2.82 14.82 -16.30
CA SER A 366 1.91 15.45 -17.25
C SER A 366 1.96 14.54 -18.48
N ILE A 367 0.92 13.74 -18.71
CA ILE A 367 0.67 13.14 -20.02
C ILE A 367 0.33 14.34 -20.90
N GLY A 368 1.38 15.06 -21.27
CA GLY A 368 1.31 16.40 -21.83
C GLY A 368 0.87 16.27 -23.27
N GLY A 369 -0.44 16.16 -23.45
CA GLY A 369 -1.09 16.02 -24.75
C GLY A 369 -2.56 15.65 -24.53
N LYS A 370 -3.48 16.40 -25.15
CA LYS A 370 -4.87 15.96 -25.26
C LYS A 370 -4.87 14.59 -25.96
N ILE A 371 -5.61 13.62 -25.43
CA ILE A 371 -5.52 12.22 -25.85
C ILE A 371 -6.33 12.00 -27.14
N PHE A 372 -7.45 12.73 -27.29
CA PHE A 372 -8.39 12.54 -28.39
C PHE A 372 -8.56 13.79 -29.28
N PHE A 373 -8.49 14.99 -28.71
CA PHE A 373 -8.78 16.23 -29.45
C PHE A 373 -7.50 17.06 -29.68
N ASP A 374 -7.00 17.05 -30.92
CA ASP A 374 -5.82 17.84 -31.31
C ASP A 374 -5.98 19.33 -31.00
N GLN A 375 -4.85 19.95 -30.66
CA GLN A 375 -4.77 21.31 -30.13
C GLN A 375 -4.76 22.41 -31.21
N GLU A 376 -5.23 22.13 -32.44
CA GLU A 376 -5.51 23.19 -33.42
C GLU A 376 -6.71 24.02 -32.92
N ARG A 377 -6.45 24.82 -31.89
CA ARG A 377 -7.32 25.92 -31.47
C ARG A 377 -7.43 26.84 -32.68
N MET A 378 -8.59 26.84 -33.32
CA MET A 378 -9.14 28.13 -33.70
C MET A 378 -9.27 28.91 -32.38
N GLU A 379 -8.67 30.09 -32.29
CA GLU A 379 -8.85 31.01 -31.17
C GLU A 379 -10.35 31.07 -30.88
N THR A 380 -10.78 30.47 -29.76
CA THR A 380 -12.18 30.37 -29.41
C THR A 380 -12.70 31.79 -29.20
N CYS A 381 -13.45 32.29 -30.17
CA CYS A 381 -14.22 33.51 -30.03
C CYS A 381 -15.31 33.23 -29.00
N HIS A 382 -15.10 33.63 -27.74
CA HIS A 382 -16.18 33.58 -26.76
C HIS A 382 -17.23 34.65 -27.12
N ALA A 383 -18.16 34.29 -28.01
CA ALA A 383 -19.30 35.10 -28.37
C ALA A 383 -20.25 35.20 -27.17
N SER A 384 -20.09 36.23 -26.34
CA SER A 384 -21.13 36.62 -25.37
C SER A 384 -21.99 37.71 -25.99
N ILE A 385 -23.18 37.36 -26.45
CA ILE A 385 -24.18 38.31 -26.91
C ILE A 385 -25.32 38.28 -25.90
N ASN A 386 -25.32 39.24 -24.97
CA ASN A 386 -26.24 39.29 -23.82
C ASN A 386 -27.73 39.12 -24.21
N ARG A 387 -28.14 39.57 -25.40
CA ARG A 387 -29.52 39.42 -25.90
C ARG A 387 -29.81 38.00 -26.39
N PHE A 388 -28.92 37.38 -27.16
CA PHE A 388 -29.10 35.98 -27.58
C PHE A 388 -28.98 34.99 -26.42
N ASP A 389 -28.08 35.23 -25.46
CA ASP A 389 -28.00 34.44 -24.21
C ASP A 389 -29.32 34.49 -23.41
N TYR A 390 -29.92 35.69 -23.32
CA TYR A 390 -31.23 35.89 -22.67
C TYR A 390 -32.34 35.14 -23.43
N LEU A 391 -32.33 35.21 -24.76
CA LEU A 391 -33.30 34.53 -25.62
C LEU A 391 -33.20 33.01 -25.52
N ILE A 392 -31.99 32.44 -25.53
CA ILE A 392 -31.78 30.99 -25.32
C ILE A 392 -32.32 30.59 -23.95
N LYS A 393 -32.00 31.31 -22.88
CA LYS A 393 -32.52 30.99 -21.52
C LYS A 393 -34.04 31.05 -21.44
N PHE A 394 -34.68 31.97 -22.15
CA PHE A 394 -36.14 32.11 -22.16
C PHE A 394 -36.85 31.04 -23.02
N LEU A 395 -36.20 30.58 -24.09
CA LEU A 395 -36.78 29.64 -25.07
C LEU A 395 -36.41 28.16 -24.82
N SER A 396 -35.28 27.89 -24.13
CA SER A 396 -34.67 26.57 -23.93
C SER A 396 -35.56 25.48 -23.30
N PRO A 397 -36.55 25.75 -22.42
CA PRO A 397 -37.39 24.66 -21.91
C PRO A 397 -38.46 24.16 -22.88
N LYS A 398 -38.71 24.84 -24.01
CA LYS A 398 -39.93 24.61 -24.83
C LYS A 398 -39.70 24.32 -26.31
N TYR A 399 -38.51 24.58 -26.86
CA TYR A 399 -38.28 24.48 -28.30
C TYR A 399 -36.93 23.80 -28.58
N ASP A 400 -36.91 22.47 -28.46
CA ASP A 400 -35.95 21.69 -29.22
C ASP A 400 -36.45 21.66 -30.67
N GLU A 401 -35.69 22.34 -31.54
CA GLU A 401 -35.66 22.19 -33.01
C GLU A 401 -36.52 23.09 -33.92
N ASN A 402 -37.52 23.84 -33.43
CA ASN A 402 -38.36 24.68 -34.32
C ASN A 402 -38.40 26.17 -33.91
N TYR A 403 -37.31 26.89 -34.15
CA TYR A 403 -37.32 28.36 -34.13
C TYR A 403 -37.99 28.90 -35.39
N PRO A 404 -38.83 29.96 -35.33
CA PRO A 404 -39.37 30.60 -36.52
C PRO A 404 -38.24 31.05 -37.46
N GLU A 405 -38.34 30.76 -38.77
CA GLU A 405 -37.29 31.12 -39.76
C GLU A 405 -36.93 32.61 -39.72
N SER A 406 -37.92 33.48 -39.50
CA SER A 406 -37.72 34.93 -39.38
C SER A 406 -36.81 35.34 -38.22
N PHE A 407 -36.69 34.49 -37.19
CA PHE A 407 -35.87 34.75 -36.01
C PHE A 407 -34.43 34.27 -36.20
N LEU A 408 -34.22 33.25 -37.04
CA LEU A 408 -32.89 32.72 -37.34
C LEU A 408 -32.01 33.70 -38.11
N GLU A 409 -32.63 34.65 -38.83
CA GLU A 409 -31.95 35.67 -39.63
C GLU A 409 -31.67 36.99 -38.88
N ASP A 410 -32.13 37.12 -37.62
CA ASP A 410 -31.86 38.31 -36.80
C ASP A 410 -30.34 38.43 -36.59
N LYS A 411 -29.79 39.57 -37.00
CA LYS A 411 -28.35 39.87 -36.93
C LYS A 411 -28.04 40.72 -35.71
N GLU A 412 -27.04 40.31 -34.94
CA GLU A 412 -26.44 41.15 -33.90
C GLU A 412 -24.94 41.34 -34.15
N LEU A 413 -24.41 42.42 -33.60
CA LEU A 413 -22.98 42.71 -33.68
C LEU A 413 -22.23 41.67 -32.86
N ASP A 414 -21.25 41.01 -33.49
CA ASP A 414 -20.39 40.07 -32.78
C ASP A 414 -19.44 40.85 -31.87
N THR A 415 -19.56 40.59 -30.56
CA THR A 415 -18.71 41.20 -29.53
C THR A 415 -17.66 40.24 -28.98
N SER A 416 -17.52 39.04 -29.56
CA SER A 416 -16.57 38.00 -29.15
C SER A 416 -15.13 38.49 -29.10
N SER A 417 -14.74 39.32 -30.07
CA SER A 417 -13.40 39.91 -30.22
C SER A 417 -13.13 41.14 -29.35
N LEU A 418 -14.14 41.64 -28.61
CA LEU A 418 -13.97 42.79 -27.73
C LEU A 418 -13.42 42.37 -26.37
N CYS A 419 -12.44 43.11 -25.85
CA CYS A 419 -12.01 42.99 -24.46
C CYS A 419 -13.14 43.40 -23.49
N LEU A 420 -13.01 43.02 -22.21
CA LEU A 420 -13.99 43.29 -21.16
C LEU A 420 -14.41 44.76 -21.09
N ASP A 421 -13.46 45.69 -21.16
CA ASP A 421 -13.74 47.13 -21.10
C ASP A 421 -14.52 47.62 -22.33
N CYS A 422 -14.18 47.14 -23.53
CA CYS A 422 -14.90 47.46 -24.76
C CYS A 422 -16.32 46.89 -24.76
N ARG A 423 -16.51 45.67 -24.25
CA ARG A 423 -17.86 45.07 -24.07
C ARG A 423 -18.69 45.90 -23.09
N HIS A 424 -18.10 46.33 -21.99
CA HIS A 424 -18.77 47.15 -20.99
C HIS A 424 -19.22 48.50 -21.56
N LYS A 425 -18.33 49.21 -22.28
CA LYS A 425 -18.66 50.47 -22.97
C LYS A 425 -19.78 50.29 -24.01
N LEU A 426 -19.71 49.23 -24.81
CA LEU A 426 -20.75 48.90 -25.80
C LEU A 426 -22.10 48.65 -25.11
N GLY A 427 -22.10 47.96 -23.96
CA GLY A 427 -23.30 47.72 -23.14
C GLY A 427 -23.91 48.99 -22.54
N GLN A 428 -23.12 50.06 -22.39
CA GLN A 428 -23.57 51.38 -21.95
C GLN A 428 -24.05 52.26 -23.13
N GLY A 429 -24.05 51.74 -24.36
CA GLY A 429 -24.40 52.50 -25.57
C GLY A 429 -23.27 53.41 -26.06
N GLU A 430 -22.07 53.33 -25.47
CA GLU A 430 -20.91 54.06 -25.96
C GLU A 430 -20.32 53.35 -27.17
N LYS A 431 -19.92 54.10 -28.20
CA LYS A 431 -19.13 53.53 -29.29
C LYS A 431 -17.72 53.28 -28.74
N PRO A 432 -17.23 52.02 -28.70
CA PRO A 432 -15.85 51.78 -28.30
C PRO A 432 -14.94 52.39 -29.37
N GLU A 433 -14.35 53.54 -29.06
CA GLU A 433 -13.21 54.05 -29.82
C GLU A 433 -12.12 52.97 -29.80
N HIS A 434 -11.48 52.75 -30.95
CA HIS A 434 -10.52 51.67 -31.18
C HIS A 434 -9.53 51.54 -30.01
N CYS A 435 -9.76 50.56 -29.13
CA CYS A 435 -8.73 50.19 -28.18
C CYS A 435 -7.68 49.38 -28.95
N ASP A 436 -6.41 49.67 -28.69
CA ASP A 436 -5.27 49.08 -29.41
C ASP A 436 -5.27 47.54 -29.35
N THR A 437 -5.95 46.96 -28.37
CA THR A 437 -6.09 45.51 -28.17
C THR A 437 -7.19 44.85 -29.00
N CYS A 438 -8.24 45.58 -29.39
CA CYS A 438 -9.42 45.00 -30.05
C CYS A 438 -9.44 45.19 -31.58
N GLY A 439 -8.37 45.75 -32.17
CA GLY A 439 -8.18 45.78 -33.62
C GLY A 439 -9.28 46.45 -34.43
N GLY A 440 -10.09 47.33 -33.84
CA GLY A 440 -11.26 47.94 -34.47
C GLY A 440 -12.38 46.95 -34.80
N LEU A 441 -13.63 47.32 -34.50
CA LEU A 441 -14.81 46.56 -34.90
C LEU A 441 -14.88 46.48 -36.44
N GLN A 442 -14.27 45.46 -37.05
CA GLN A 442 -14.80 44.95 -38.31
C GLN A 442 -16.22 44.48 -37.99
N LYS A 443 -17.22 44.98 -38.73
CA LYS A 443 -18.65 44.71 -38.51
C LYS A 443 -18.98 43.26 -38.84
N HIS A 444 -18.43 42.30 -38.10
CA HIS A 444 -18.94 40.95 -38.10
C HIS A 444 -20.27 40.98 -37.35
N THR A 445 -21.34 40.74 -38.09
CA THR A 445 -22.66 40.52 -37.52
C THR A 445 -22.95 39.03 -37.60
N LEU A 446 -23.27 38.41 -36.47
CA LEU A 446 -23.71 37.03 -36.41
C LEU A 446 -25.23 36.99 -36.47
N THR A 447 -25.77 36.10 -37.29
CA THR A 447 -27.19 35.72 -37.22
C THR A 447 -27.45 34.89 -35.96
N PHE A 448 -28.69 34.86 -35.46
CA PHE A 448 -29.07 34.00 -34.33
C PHE A 448 -28.73 32.53 -34.62
N LYS A 449 -28.89 32.08 -35.87
CA LYS A 449 -28.49 30.73 -36.31
C LYS A 449 -26.99 30.49 -36.12
N GLU A 450 -26.14 31.38 -36.64
CA GLU A 450 -24.68 31.26 -36.49
C GLU A 450 -24.27 31.26 -35.02
N TYR A 451 -24.87 32.14 -34.21
CA TYR A 451 -24.65 32.19 -32.77
C TYR A 451 -25.05 30.88 -32.06
N THR A 452 -26.19 30.27 -32.41
CA THR A 452 -26.59 28.98 -31.80
C THR A 452 -25.65 27.83 -32.17
N ILE A 453 -25.08 27.83 -33.38
CA ILE A 453 -24.09 26.83 -33.80
C ILE A 453 -22.78 27.03 -33.02
N GLU A 454 -22.31 28.28 -32.92
CA GLU A 454 -21.12 28.65 -32.16
C GLU A 454 -21.29 28.30 -30.67
N LYS A 455 -22.42 28.66 -30.06
CA LYS A 455 -22.71 28.34 -28.66
C LYS A 455 -22.77 26.83 -28.38
N ARG A 456 -23.41 26.05 -29.26
CA ARG A 456 -23.42 24.58 -29.15
C ARG A 456 -22.03 23.98 -29.30
N TYR A 457 -21.23 24.53 -30.21
CA TYR A 457 -19.84 24.13 -30.39
C TYR A 457 -19.01 24.43 -29.13
N ASP A 458 -19.12 25.63 -28.56
CA ASP A 458 -18.44 26.03 -27.32
C ASP A 458 -18.85 25.15 -26.13
N ASP A 459 -20.15 24.92 -25.92
CA ASP A 459 -20.64 24.08 -24.82
C ASP A 459 -20.13 22.63 -24.98
N MET A 460 -20.08 22.12 -26.21
CA MET A 460 -19.52 20.80 -26.52
C MET A 460 -17.99 20.77 -26.35
N TYR A 461 -17.30 21.86 -26.67
CA TYR A 461 -15.86 22.00 -26.47
C TYR A 461 -15.50 22.04 -24.99
N GLU A 462 -16.24 22.79 -24.16
CA GLU A 462 -16.07 22.75 -22.70
C GLU A 462 -16.34 21.35 -22.14
N LEU A 463 -17.36 20.67 -22.66
CA LEU A 463 -17.68 19.30 -22.28
C LEU A 463 -16.57 18.32 -22.71
N SER A 464 -15.99 18.50 -23.90
CA SER A 464 -14.90 17.67 -24.40
C SER A 464 -13.61 17.88 -23.62
N GLU A 465 -13.30 19.12 -23.24
CA GLU A 465 -12.18 19.44 -22.34
C GLU A 465 -12.40 18.83 -20.95
N ALA A 466 -13.62 18.90 -20.41
CA ALA A 466 -13.95 18.22 -19.15
C ALA A 466 -13.80 16.69 -19.27
N PHE A 467 -14.07 16.11 -20.45
CA PHE A 467 -13.94 14.68 -20.70
C PHE A 467 -12.48 14.25 -20.87
N GLU A 468 -11.65 15.03 -21.56
CA GLU A 468 -10.20 14.81 -21.62
C GLU A 468 -9.57 14.85 -20.23
N ASN A 469 -9.92 15.87 -19.43
CA ASN A 469 -9.51 15.95 -18.03
C ASN A 469 -9.98 14.74 -17.20
N PHE A 470 -11.18 14.22 -17.48
CA PHE A 470 -11.66 13.00 -16.84
C PHE A 470 -10.78 11.80 -17.20
N ILE A 471 -10.43 11.62 -18.48
CA ILE A 471 -9.61 10.51 -18.96
C ILE A 471 -8.21 10.58 -18.34
N GLU A 472 -7.56 11.75 -18.37
CA GLU A 472 -6.24 11.95 -17.77
C GLU A 472 -6.27 11.62 -16.27
N ARG A 473 -7.25 12.16 -15.54
CA ARG A 473 -7.44 11.84 -14.11
C ARG A 473 -7.69 10.36 -13.88
N LYS A 474 -8.46 9.71 -14.75
CA LYS A 474 -8.79 8.30 -14.64
C LYS A 474 -7.54 7.43 -14.82
N LEU A 475 -6.68 7.76 -15.78
CA LEU A 475 -5.39 7.09 -15.98
C LEU A 475 -4.46 7.27 -14.76
N SER A 476 -4.29 8.51 -14.28
CA SER A 476 -3.51 8.78 -13.07
C SER A 476 -4.08 8.07 -11.85
N PHE A 477 -5.41 7.97 -11.76
CA PHE A 477 -6.07 7.24 -10.68
C PHE A 477 -5.83 5.73 -10.75
N ASP A 478 -5.77 5.12 -11.93
CA ASP A 478 -5.46 3.70 -12.06
C ASP A 478 -4.01 3.38 -11.64
N ILE A 479 -3.06 4.29 -11.91
CA ILE A 479 -1.69 4.22 -11.37
C ILE A 479 -1.72 4.33 -9.84
N LEU A 480 -2.48 5.28 -9.29
CA LEU A 480 -2.63 5.45 -7.85
C LEU A 480 -3.26 4.21 -7.20
N LYS A 481 -4.23 3.53 -7.84
CA LYS A 481 -4.83 2.27 -7.34
C LYS A 481 -3.79 1.14 -7.30
N LYS A 482 -2.88 1.06 -8.29
CA LYS A 482 -1.78 0.09 -8.26
C LYS A 482 -0.85 0.35 -7.08
N PHE A 483 -0.48 1.60 -6.84
CA PHE A 483 0.34 1.96 -5.69
C PHE A 483 -0.38 1.70 -4.36
N LYS A 484 -1.68 2.02 -4.26
CA LYS A 484 -2.52 1.65 -3.13
C LYS A 484 -2.46 0.15 -2.84
N SER A 485 -2.51 -0.70 -3.87
CA SER A 485 -2.40 -2.16 -3.70
C SER A 485 -1.06 -2.58 -3.05
N ASP A 486 0.02 -1.86 -3.34
CA ASP A 486 1.32 -2.11 -2.71
C ASP A 486 1.33 -1.66 -1.25
N VAL A 487 0.74 -0.50 -0.95
CA VAL A 487 0.52 -0.01 0.42
C VAL A 487 -0.35 -0.96 1.22
N ASP A 488 -1.44 -1.45 0.64
CA ASP A 488 -2.35 -2.42 1.26
C ASP A 488 -1.63 -3.72 1.61
N ARG A 489 -0.71 -4.18 0.75
CA ARG A 489 0.07 -5.40 0.98
C ARG A 489 1.11 -5.21 2.06
N ALA A 490 1.86 -4.10 2.03
CA ALA A 490 2.80 -3.73 3.08
C ALA A 490 2.08 -3.68 4.43
N HIS A 491 0.97 -2.94 4.49
CA HIS A 491 0.15 -2.77 5.69
C HIS A 491 -0.40 -4.09 6.21
N SER A 492 -0.96 -4.94 5.34
CA SER A 492 -1.51 -6.25 5.71
C SER A 492 -0.44 -7.21 6.23
N ASN A 493 0.77 -7.17 5.66
CA ASN A 493 1.88 -8.03 6.11
C ASN A 493 2.40 -7.59 7.48
N SER A 494 2.60 -6.28 7.68
CA SER A 494 3.00 -5.75 8.98
C SER A 494 1.95 -6.03 10.06
N LEU A 495 0.66 -5.83 9.76
CA LEU A 495 -0.41 -6.12 10.71
C LEU A 495 -0.51 -7.60 11.07
N ALA A 496 -0.47 -8.50 10.08
CA ALA A 496 -0.55 -9.93 10.33
C ALA A 496 0.55 -10.40 11.29
N LEU A 497 1.77 -9.88 11.15
CA LEU A 497 2.86 -10.17 12.06
C LEU A 497 2.58 -9.70 13.50
N HIS A 498 2.06 -8.49 13.63
CA HIS A 498 1.78 -7.91 14.94
C HIS A 498 0.62 -8.65 15.64
N ALA A 499 -0.42 -9.01 14.88
CA ALA A 499 -1.51 -9.86 15.35
C ALA A 499 -0.97 -11.21 15.84
N GLU A 500 -0.08 -11.85 15.09
CA GLU A 500 0.53 -13.12 15.49
C GLU A 500 1.33 -13.01 16.79
N ASN A 501 2.15 -11.99 16.96
CA ASN A 501 2.89 -11.78 18.21
C ASN A 501 1.94 -11.57 19.40
N LEU A 502 0.82 -10.86 19.21
CA LEU A 502 -0.19 -10.66 20.25
C LEU A 502 -0.90 -11.96 20.61
N ILE A 503 -1.24 -12.76 19.60
CA ILE A 503 -1.87 -14.08 19.76
C ILE A 503 -0.92 -15.02 20.48
N ASP A 504 0.36 -15.07 20.09
CA ASP A 504 1.37 -15.92 20.70
C ASP A 504 1.59 -15.55 22.18
N ASN A 505 1.71 -14.25 22.49
CA ASN A 505 1.85 -13.78 23.87
C ASN A 505 0.62 -14.15 24.72
N TYR A 506 -0.58 -13.93 24.18
CA TYR A 506 -1.81 -14.30 24.88
C TYR A 506 -1.91 -15.81 25.14
N LEU A 507 -1.59 -16.63 24.14
CA LEU A 507 -1.62 -18.09 24.27
C LEU A 507 -0.53 -18.62 25.22
N ALA A 508 0.59 -17.90 25.36
CA ALA A 508 1.64 -18.22 26.32
C ALA A 508 1.24 -17.90 27.77
N ASP A 509 0.52 -16.80 27.97
CA ASP A 509 0.09 -16.34 29.31
C ASP A 509 -1.21 -17.02 29.79
N SER A 510 -2.04 -17.51 28.87
CA SER A 510 -3.33 -18.10 29.18
C SER A 510 -3.22 -19.53 29.73
N GLU A 511 -3.98 -19.84 30.78
CA GLU A 511 -4.16 -21.23 31.19
C GLU A 511 -4.90 -22.02 30.08
N GLN A 512 -4.49 -23.27 29.83
CA GLN A 512 -5.09 -24.12 28.79
C GLN A 512 -6.62 -24.21 28.87
N SER A 513 -7.18 -24.17 30.09
CA SER A 513 -8.62 -24.25 30.30
C SER A 513 -9.38 -23.01 29.83
N GLU A 514 -8.72 -21.84 29.77
CA GLU A 514 -9.28 -20.57 29.32
C GLU A 514 -9.18 -20.42 27.79
N ILE A 515 -8.09 -20.91 27.19
CA ILE A 515 -7.87 -20.97 25.73
C ILE A 515 -9.04 -21.68 25.04
N VAL A 516 -9.57 -22.74 25.67
CA VAL A 516 -10.67 -23.53 25.10
C VAL A 516 -12.01 -22.78 25.13
N LYS A 517 -12.28 -22.00 26.19
CA LYS A 517 -13.60 -21.47 26.52
C LYS A 517 -13.90 -20.08 25.93
N SER A 518 -12.89 -19.31 25.54
CA SER A 518 -13.04 -17.84 25.44
C SER A 518 -12.66 -17.20 24.10
N SER A 519 -12.65 -17.94 22.97
CA SER A 519 -12.28 -17.38 21.66
C SER A 519 -13.02 -16.08 21.31
N HIS A 520 -14.30 -15.99 21.63
CA HIS A 520 -15.10 -14.78 21.37
C HIS A 520 -14.80 -13.62 22.35
N LEU A 521 -14.32 -13.88 23.56
CA LEU A 521 -13.87 -12.84 24.49
C LEU A 521 -12.52 -12.27 24.04
N TYR A 522 -11.61 -13.13 23.59
CA TYR A 522 -10.32 -12.73 23.02
C TYR A 522 -10.50 -11.85 21.79
N LEU A 523 -11.29 -12.29 20.79
CA LEU A 523 -11.54 -11.51 19.58
C LEU A 523 -12.21 -10.15 19.86
N LYS A 524 -12.98 -10.05 20.96
CA LYS A 524 -13.57 -8.77 21.40
C LYS A 524 -12.59 -7.84 22.11
N GLN A 525 -11.56 -8.39 22.76
CA GLN A 525 -10.53 -7.60 23.45
C GLN A 525 -9.54 -6.98 22.46
N PHE A 526 -9.23 -7.68 21.38
CA PHE A 526 -8.31 -7.22 20.35
C PHE A 526 -9.06 -6.69 19.12
N LYS A 527 -9.60 -5.46 19.19
CA LYS A 527 -10.23 -4.78 18.03
C LYS A 527 -9.30 -4.61 16.82
N LEU A 528 -8.00 -4.80 17.03
CA LEU A 528 -6.99 -5.03 16.00
C LEU A 528 -7.40 -6.02 14.91
N LEU A 529 -8.19 -7.03 15.30
CA LEU A 529 -8.60 -8.16 14.48
C LEU A 529 -10.00 -7.95 13.90
N ASP A 530 -10.40 -6.72 13.54
CA ASP A 530 -11.69 -6.49 12.88
C ASP A 530 -11.72 -7.00 11.42
N ASN A 531 -10.72 -7.79 11.04
CA ASN A 531 -10.64 -8.50 9.78
C ASN A 531 -10.80 -10.00 10.02
N GLN A 532 -11.72 -10.60 9.27
CA GLN A 532 -11.97 -12.04 9.18
C GLN A 532 -10.68 -12.89 9.11
N LYS A 533 -9.63 -12.39 8.45
CA LYS A 533 -8.33 -13.09 8.35
C LYS A 533 -7.66 -13.28 9.71
N ASP A 534 -7.76 -12.31 10.59
CA ASP A 534 -7.08 -12.31 11.87
C ASP A 534 -7.75 -13.28 12.86
N ASP A 535 -9.08 -13.37 12.82
CA ASP A 535 -9.83 -14.42 13.49
C ASP A 535 -9.34 -15.81 13.06
N MET A 536 -9.12 -16.00 11.75
CA MET A 536 -8.59 -17.26 11.23
C MET A 536 -7.19 -17.56 11.75
N ILE A 537 -6.31 -16.55 11.87
CA ILE A 537 -4.96 -16.71 12.46
C ILE A 537 -5.09 -17.14 13.92
N PHE A 538 -5.97 -16.52 14.70
CA PHE A 538 -6.21 -16.90 16.08
C PHE A 538 -6.64 -18.37 16.21
N PHE A 539 -7.59 -18.83 15.38
CA PHE A 539 -8.00 -20.24 15.38
C PHE A 539 -6.83 -21.18 15.03
N ALA A 540 -5.99 -20.81 14.06
CA ALA A 540 -4.82 -21.58 13.68
C ALA A 540 -3.75 -21.63 14.78
N ALA A 541 -3.53 -20.51 15.49
CA ALA A 541 -2.60 -20.42 16.62
C ALA A 541 -3.08 -21.19 17.84
N ARG A 542 -4.37 -21.07 18.16
CA ARG A 542 -5.00 -21.89 19.20
C ARG A 542 -4.85 -23.38 18.87
N ALA A 543 -5.11 -23.75 17.63
CA ALA A 543 -4.93 -25.12 17.16
C ALA A 543 -3.47 -25.59 17.34
N GLU A 544 -2.50 -24.77 16.96
CA GLU A 544 -1.07 -25.05 17.17
C GLU A 544 -0.71 -25.28 18.64
N SER A 545 -1.14 -24.37 19.52
CA SER A 545 -0.93 -24.48 20.97
C SER A 545 -1.51 -25.78 21.52
N LEU A 546 -2.74 -26.14 21.13
CA LEU A 546 -3.39 -27.36 21.59
C LEU A 546 -2.72 -28.63 21.02
N MET A 547 -2.19 -28.61 19.79
CA MET A 547 -1.52 -29.78 19.21
C MET A 547 -0.32 -30.25 20.04
N SER A 548 0.39 -29.32 20.70
CA SER A 548 1.51 -29.67 21.58
C SER A 548 1.07 -30.66 22.67
N THR A 549 -0.16 -30.56 23.16
CA THR A 549 -0.70 -31.45 24.20
C THR A 549 -1.13 -32.81 23.64
N VAL A 550 -1.70 -32.84 22.43
CA VAL A 550 -2.13 -34.08 21.76
C VAL A 550 -0.95 -34.90 21.26
N SER A 551 0.16 -34.25 20.93
CA SER A 551 1.37 -34.85 20.36
C SER A 551 2.13 -35.82 21.30
N ALA A 552 1.73 -35.91 22.57
CA ALA A 552 2.28 -36.84 23.56
C ALA A 552 1.66 -38.27 23.50
N SER A 553 0.77 -38.56 22.55
CA SER A 553 -0.12 -39.73 22.57
C SER A 553 -0.04 -40.67 21.35
N ARG A 554 -0.79 -41.78 21.43
CA ARG A 554 -1.10 -42.76 20.37
C ARG A 554 -1.42 -42.14 19.01
N VAL A 555 -1.99 -40.94 18.97
CA VAL A 555 -2.32 -40.19 17.74
C VAL A 555 -1.09 -39.96 16.87
N LYS A 556 0.10 -39.72 17.46
CA LYS A 556 1.33 -39.53 16.68
C LYS A 556 1.72 -40.81 15.94
N THR A 557 1.64 -41.95 16.61
CA THR A 557 1.92 -43.26 16.01
C THR A 557 0.93 -43.57 14.89
N ASP A 558 -0.36 -43.36 15.14
CA ASP A 558 -1.42 -43.56 14.14
C ASP A 558 -1.24 -42.64 12.92
N LEU A 559 -0.81 -41.39 13.12
CA LEU A 559 -0.51 -40.46 12.02
C LEU A 559 0.66 -40.95 11.16
N THR A 560 1.77 -41.38 11.78
CA THR A 560 2.93 -41.90 11.03
C THR A 560 2.60 -43.19 10.29
N GLU A 561 1.80 -44.07 10.89
CA GLU A 561 1.31 -45.29 10.22
C GLU A 561 0.43 -44.93 9.02
N PHE A 562 -0.47 -43.96 9.19
CA PHE A 562 -1.33 -43.48 8.10
C PHE A 562 -0.53 -42.84 6.96
N GLU A 563 0.47 -42.00 7.26
CA GLU A 563 1.35 -41.40 6.25
C GLU A 563 2.08 -42.46 5.41
N ALA A 564 2.61 -43.49 6.06
CA ALA A 564 3.30 -44.59 5.37
C ALA A 564 2.34 -45.32 4.43
N LYS A 565 1.16 -45.72 4.93
CA LYS A 565 0.16 -46.44 4.16
C LYS A 565 -0.41 -45.59 3.01
N PHE A 566 -0.72 -44.33 3.26
CA PHE A 566 -1.20 -43.40 2.24
C PHE A 566 -0.15 -43.21 1.13
N SER A 567 1.13 -43.13 1.48
CA SER A 567 2.23 -43.04 0.50
C SER A 567 2.30 -44.28 -0.41
N GLU A 568 2.08 -45.49 0.13
CA GLU A 568 1.99 -46.73 -0.66
C GLU A 568 0.81 -46.67 -1.64
N VAL A 569 -0.37 -46.24 -1.18
CA VAL A 569 -1.57 -46.08 -2.01
C VAL A 569 -1.34 -45.09 -3.16
N VAL A 570 -0.71 -43.95 -2.84
CA VAL A 570 -0.35 -42.92 -3.83
C VAL A 570 0.63 -43.49 -4.86
N ALA A 571 1.66 -44.22 -4.44
CA ALA A 571 2.68 -44.80 -5.31
C ALA A 571 2.14 -45.88 -6.26
N MET A 572 1.13 -46.65 -5.84
CA MET A 572 0.47 -47.65 -6.69
C MET A 572 -0.35 -47.02 -7.83
N SER A 573 -0.74 -45.74 -7.71
CA SER A 573 -1.55 -45.05 -8.71
C SER A 573 -0.68 -44.37 -9.79
N SER A 574 -0.84 -44.77 -11.06
CA SER A 574 -0.10 -44.14 -12.15
C SER A 574 -0.42 -42.64 -12.26
N ILE A 575 0.59 -41.77 -12.23
CA ILE A 575 0.42 -40.32 -12.42
C ILE A 575 0.06 -40.05 -13.89
N LYS A 576 -1.24 -39.97 -14.19
CA LYS A 576 -1.73 -39.48 -15.48
C LYS A 576 -1.93 -37.97 -15.37
N MET A 577 -1.04 -37.20 -15.99
CA MET A 577 -1.22 -35.75 -16.12
C MET A 577 -2.49 -35.45 -16.94
N PRO A 578 -3.25 -34.40 -16.59
CA PRO A 578 -4.48 -34.05 -17.32
C PRO A 578 -4.22 -33.78 -18.81
N THR A 579 -5.20 -34.04 -19.66
CA THR A 579 -5.09 -33.90 -21.13
C THR A 579 -4.46 -32.58 -21.58
N PRO A 580 -4.79 -31.40 -21.02
CA PRO A 580 -4.16 -30.13 -21.40
C PRO A 580 -2.64 -30.05 -21.18
N PHE A 581 -2.09 -30.84 -20.24
CA PHE A 581 -0.66 -30.90 -19.95
C PHE A 581 0.07 -31.85 -20.91
N VAL A 582 -0.65 -32.71 -21.62
CA VAL A 582 -0.09 -33.74 -22.50
C VAL A 582 -0.35 -33.42 -23.97
N LYS A 583 -1.58 -33.04 -24.34
CA LYS A 583 -2.11 -32.95 -25.71
C LYS A 583 -2.23 -31.52 -26.27
N ASN A 584 -1.60 -30.51 -25.68
CA ASN A 584 -1.64 -29.15 -26.23
C ASN A 584 -0.74 -29.02 -27.48
N GLU A 585 -1.24 -28.42 -28.56
CA GLU A 585 -0.48 -28.21 -29.81
C GLU A 585 0.68 -27.22 -29.63
N ASN A 586 0.61 -26.34 -28.63
CA ASN A 586 1.65 -25.35 -28.33
C ASN A 586 2.58 -25.82 -27.19
N GLN A 587 3.83 -26.17 -27.53
CA GLN A 587 4.85 -26.63 -26.58
C GLN A 587 5.14 -25.60 -25.47
N SER A 588 5.10 -24.30 -25.76
CA SER A 588 5.35 -23.24 -24.77
C SER A 588 4.26 -23.20 -23.70
N ARG A 589 2.98 -23.37 -24.10
CA ARG A 589 1.87 -23.49 -23.14
C ARG A 589 2.02 -24.72 -22.24
N LYS A 590 2.40 -25.86 -22.82
CA LYS A 590 2.68 -27.08 -22.05
C LYS A 590 3.80 -26.88 -21.04
N LEU A 591 4.91 -26.27 -21.45
CA LEU A 591 6.03 -25.96 -20.56
C LEU A 591 5.61 -24.99 -19.45
N PHE A 592 4.83 -23.95 -19.78
CA PHE A 592 4.28 -23.02 -18.80
C PHE A 592 3.42 -23.74 -17.74
N PHE A 593 2.45 -24.56 -18.17
CA PHE A 593 1.58 -25.29 -17.24
C PHE A 593 2.35 -26.29 -16.38
N ASN A 594 3.28 -27.06 -16.97
CA ASN A 594 4.11 -27.99 -16.22
C ASN A 594 4.99 -27.27 -15.20
N LYS A 595 5.64 -26.17 -15.61
CA LYS A 595 6.46 -25.35 -14.71
C LYS A 595 5.61 -24.83 -13.55
N ARG A 596 4.46 -24.22 -13.83
CA ARG A 596 3.59 -23.65 -12.81
C ARG A 596 3.03 -24.71 -11.86
N PHE A 597 2.66 -25.87 -12.38
CA PHE A 597 2.19 -26.98 -11.58
C PHE A 597 3.25 -27.54 -10.64
N VAL A 598 4.48 -27.74 -11.14
CA VAL A 598 5.62 -28.20 -10.33
C VAL A 598 5.97 -27.16 -9.25
N GLU A 599 5.91 -25.86 -9.56
CA GLU A 599 6.06 -24.80 -8.56
C GLU A 599 5.02 -24.93 -7.45
N ILE A 600 3.73 -25.14 -7.78
CA ILE A 600 2.66 -25.27 -6.78
C ILE A 600 2.83 -26.54 -5.94
N ALA A 601 3.18 -27.67 -6.55
CA ALA A 601 3.47 -28.91 -5.82
C ALA A 601 4.71 -28.77 -4.92
N GLY A 602 5.72 -28.04 -5.38
CA GLY A 602 6.89 -27.65 -4.59
C GLY A 602 6.50 -26.82 -3.37
N LEU A 603 5.62 -25.83 -3.53
CA LEU A 603 5.08 -25.06 -2.41
C LEU A 603 4.33 -25.95 -1.42
N LEU A 604 3.54 -26.93 -1.89
CA LEU A 604 2.81 -27.84 -1.02
C LEU A 604 3.75 -28.73 -0.19
N ASN A 605 4.91 -29.15 -0.74
CA ASN A 605 5.95 -29.87 0.02
C ASN A 605 6.54 -29.04 1.16
N LEU A 606 6.54 -27.71 1.06
CA LEU A 606 7.06 -26.83 2.12
C LEU A 606 6.10 -26.65 3.30
N VAL A 607 4.91 -27.26 3.27
CA VAL A 607 3.90 -27.12 4.34
C VAL A 607 4.37 -27.68 5.68
N THR A 608 5.13 -28.76 5.68
CA THR A 608 5.53 -29.48 6.89
C THR A 608 6.56 -28.73 7.73
N ILE A 609 7.38 -27.91 7.08
CA ILE A 609 8.41 -27.08 7.71
C ILE A 609 7.85 -25.78 8.31
N GLN A 610 6.60 -25.42 8.01
CA GLN A 610 5.98 -24.20 8.53
C GLN A 610 5.41 -24.40 9.94
N PRO A 611 5.34 -23.33 10.76
CA PRO A 611 4.47 -23.31 11.93
C PRO A 611 3.03 -23.63 11.54
N PHE A 612 2.30 -24.36 12.39
CA PHE A 612 0.95 -24.83 12.08
C PHE A 612 -0.04 -23.68 11.81
N THR A 613 0.09 -22.59 12.54
CA THR A 613 -0.54 -21.27 12.29
C THR A 613 -0.57 -20.87 10.81
N LYS A 614 0.52 -21.16 10.07
CA LYS A 614 0.70 -20.76 8.67
C LYS A 614 0.23 -21.80 7.67
N ARG A 615 0.21 -23.09 8.06
CA ARG A 615 -0.03 -24.22 7.15
C ARG A 615 -1.39 -24.10 6.47
N PHE A 616 -2.43 -23.69 7.20
CA PHE A 616 -3.76 -23.49 6.63
C PHE A 616 -3.76 -22.47 5.49
N PHE A 617 -3.18 -21.29 5.71
CA PHE A 617 -3.16 -20.23 4.70
C PHE A 617 -2.30 -20.60 3.49
N HIS A 618 -1.19 -21.29 3.73
CA HIS A 618 -0.30 -21.75 2.67
C HIS A 618 -0.95 -22.84 1.80
N ILE A 619 -1.61 -23.82 2.41
CA ILE A 619 -2.40 -24.83 1.69
C ILE A 619 -3.52 -24.13 0.90
N SER A 620 -4.26 -23.21 1.52
CA SER A 620 -5.33 -22.45 0.84
C SER A 620 -4.81 -21.69 -0.39
N LYS A 621 -3.61 -21.09 -0.30
CA LYS A 621 -2.95 -20.42 -1.43
C LYS A 621 -2.60 -21.42 -2.54
N CYS A 622 -2.08 -22.59 -2.20
CA CYS A 622 -1.79 -23.65 -3.17
C CYS A 622 -3.08 -24.15 -3.86
N LEU A 623 -4.16 -24.34 -3.11
CA LEU A 623 -5.46 -24.76 -3.67
C LEU A 623 -6.01 -23.75 -4.67
N ARG A 624 -5.96 -22.44 -4.36
CA ARG A 624 -6.34 -21.39 -5.32
C ARG A 624 -5.49 -21.41 -6.58
N TYR A 625 -4.18 -21.58 -6.46
CA TYR A 625 -3.30 -21.68 -7.63
C TYR A 625 -3.57 -22.93 -8.48
N LEU A 626 -3.92 -24.05 -7.86
CA LEU A 626 -4.34 -25.26 -8.60
C LEU A 626 -5.66 -25.03 -9.33
N ASP A 627 -6.61 -24.33 -8.72
CA ASP A 627 -7.91 -24.03 -9.33
C ASP A 627 -7.79 -23.00 -10.47
N GLU A 628 -7.02 -21.93 -10.28
CA GLU A 628 -6.67 -20.99 -11.35
C GLU A 628 -6.00 -21.72 -12.53
N LEU A 629 -5.05 -22.60 -12.25
CA LEU A 629 -4.36 -23.38 -13.27
C LEU A 629 -5.31 -24.36 -13.98
N LYS A 630 -6.25 -24.97 -13.27
CA LYS A 630 -7.33 -25.82 -13.83
C LYS A 630 -8.18 -25.00 -14.80
N HIS A 631 -8.61 -23.80 -14.40
CA HIS A 631 -9.39 -22.89 -15.25
C HIS A 631 -8.63 -22.44 -16.50
N ILE A 632 -7.38 -22.00 -16.37
CA ILE A 632 -6.56 -21.52 -17.50
C ILE A 632 -6.21 -22.67 -18.46
N SER A 633 -5.96 -23.87 -17.93
CA SER A 633 -5.63 -25.05 -18.75
C SER A 633 -6.86 -25.72 -19.38
N GLY A 634 -8.08 -25.42 -18.89
CA GLY A 634 -9.30 -26.10 -19.31
C GLY A 634 -9.37 -27.56 -18.83
N ALA A 635 -8.74 -27.88 -17.71
CA ALA A 635 -8.77 -29.23 -17.16
C ALA A 635 -10.17 -29.54 -16.58
N GLU A 636 -10.78 -30.65 -17.02
CA GLU A 636 -12.12 -31.06 -16.56
C GLU A 636 -12.12 -31.56 -15.10
N LYS A 637 -10.98 -32.10 -14.63
CA LYS A 637 -10.84 -32.70 -13.30
C LYS A 637 -9.96 -31.85 -12.41
N SER A 638 -10.11 -32.05 -11.10
CA SER A 638 -9.23 -31.45 -10.10
C SER A 638 -7.76 -31.76 -10.36
N LEU A 639 -6.89 -30.79 -10.09
CA LEU A 639 -5.43 -30.97 -10.13
C LEU A 639 -4.86 -31.42 -8.79
N ILE A 640 -5.68 -31.45 -7.74
CA ILE A 640 -5.29 -31.80 -6.36
C ILE A 640 -4.68 -33.21 -6.26
N PRO A 641 -5.31 -34.29 -6.79
CA PRO A 641 -4.73 -35.64 -6.70
C PRO A 641 -3.36 -35.75 -7.35
N ASN A 642 -3.16 -35.04 -8.46
CA ASN A 642 -1.89 -35.00 -9.15
C ASN A 642 -0.83 -34.26 -8.35
N ALA A 643 -1.19 -33.16 -7.68
CA ALA A 643 -0.27 -32.40 -6.84
C ALA A 643 0.18 -33.24 -5.64
N LEU A 644 -0.76 -33.89 -4.94
CA LEU A 644 -0.47 -34.78 -3.82
C LEU A 644 0.44 -35.95 -4.19
N ARG A 645 0.29 -36.50 -5.41
CA ARG A 645 1.16 -37.58 -5.92
C ARG A 645 2.60 -37.16 -6.19
N ILE A 646 2.83 -35.87 -6.44
CA ILE A 646 4.18 -35.32 -6.69
C ILE A 646 4.84 -34.87 -5.40
N CYS A 647 4.06 -34.63 -4.34
CA CYS A 647 4.60 -34.32 -3.03
C CYS A 647 5.45 -35.48 -2.52
N VAL A 648 6.69 -35.17 -2.14
CA VAL A 648 7.68 -36.15 -1.68
C VAL A 648 7.68 -36.25 -0.16
N ASP A 649 7.23 -35.19 0.52
CA ASP A 649 7.17 -35.18 1.99
C ASP A 649 5.91 -35.91 2.50
N PRO A 650 6.07 -37.03 3.22
CA PRO A 650 4.92 -37.79 3.75
C PRO A 650 4.08 -36.98 4.75
N GLY A 651 4.66 -35.97 5.41
CA GLY A 651 3.97 -35.13 6.39
C GLY A 651 2.96 -34.14 5.80
N VAL A 652 2.91 -34.00 4.48
CA VAL A 652 1.95 -33.11 3.81
C VAL A 652 0.51 -33.55 4.11
N VAL A 653 0.21 -34.84 3.95
CA VAL A 653 -1.14 -35.37 4.08
C VAL A 653 -1.60 -35.34 5.54
N SER A 654 -0.73 -35.68 6.49
CA SER A 654 -1.07 -35.57 7.91
C SER A 654 -1.27 -34.12 8.35
N THR A 655 -0.55 -33.18 7.75
CA THR A 655 -0.79 -31.76 7.99
C THR A 655 -2.17 -31.35 7.49
N ILE A 656 -2.54 -31.73 6.26
CA ILE A 656 -3.86 -31.44 5.71
C ILE A 656 -4.96 -32.04 6.60
N LEU A 657 -4.76 -33.29 7.06
CA LEU A 657 -5.65 -33.96 8.00
C LEU A 657 -5.82 -33.16 9.30
N LYS A 658 -4.71 -32.68 9.89
CA LYS A 658 -4.76 -31.81 11.09
C LYS A 658 -5.53 -30.52 10.81
N CYS A 659 -5.27 -29.84 9.70
CA CYS A 659 -6.02 -28.63 9.34
C CYS A 659 -7.52 -28.93 9.16
N ILE A 660 -7.87 -30.05 8.53
CA ILE A 660 -9.27 -30.47 8.37
C ILE A 660 -9.92 -30.69 9.74
N ALA A 661 -9.33 -31.55 10.57
CA ALA A 661 -9.89 -31.93 11.86
C ALA A 661 -10.00 -30.75 12.83
N MET A 662 -8.98 -29.88 12.87
CA MET A 662 -8.88 -28.83 13.88
C MET A 662 -9.55 -27.52 13.46
N LEU A 663 -9.60 -27.23 12.16
CA LEU A 663 -10.11 -25.97 11.64
C LEU A 663 -11.39 -26.21 10.82
N MET A 664 -11.31 -26.99 9.74
CA MET A 664 -12.43 -27.15 8.80
C MET A 664 -13.65 -27.88 9.37
N LYS A 665 -13.49 -28.73 10.39
CA LYS A 665 -14.63 -29.36 11.09
C LYS A 665 -15.28 -28.45 12.14
N LYS A 666 -14.74 -27.24 12.38
CA LYS A 666 -15.32 -26.28 13.33
C LYS A 666 -16.18 -25.26 12.57
N ASN A 667 -17.49 -25.32 12.76
CA ASN A 667 -18.46 -24.43 12.09
C ASN A 667 -18.11 -22.94 12.25
N ASN A 668 -17.63 -22.53 13.43
CA ASN A 668 -17.25 -21.13 13.67
C ASN A 668 -16.07 -20.70 12.80
N PHE A 669 -15.10 -21.59 12.53
CA PHE A 669 -13.98 -21.28 11.64
C PHE A 669 -14.42 -21.27 10.18
N VAL A 670 -15.23 -22.24 9.75
CA VAL A 670 -15.76 -22.29 8.38
C VAL A 670 -16.60 -21.05 8.05
N ALA A 671 -17.36 -20.52 9.01
CA ALA A 671 -18.10 -19.28 8.86
C ALA A 671 -17.20 -18.06 8.59
N LEU A 672 -15.91 -18.13 8.95
CA LEU A 672 -14.89 -17.12 8.66
C LEU A 672 -14.22 -17.32 7.30
N LEU A 673 -14.56 -18.33 6.52
CA LEU A 673 -13.93 -18.53 5.21
C LEU A 673 -14.74 -17.86 4.10
N PRO A 674 -14.07 -17.24 3.11
CA PRO A 674 -14.70 -17.01 1.81
C PRO A 674 -15.25 -18.34 1.28
N LYS A 675 -16.46 -18.31 0.74
CA LYS A 675 -17.16 -19.52 0.25
C LYS A 675 -16.28 -20.36 -0.68
N GLU A 676 -15.62 -19.71 -1.64
CA GLU A 676 -14.69 -20.34 -2.59
C GLU A 676 -13.55 -21.07 -1.88
N THR A 677 -13.00 -20.48 -0.81
CA THR A 677 -11.92 -21.12 -0.04
C THR A 677 -12.42 -22.36 0.69
N ALA A 678 -13.61 -22.30 1.30
CA ALA A 678 -14.22 -23.46 1.94
C ALA A 678 -14.49 -24.59 0.93
N GLU A 679 -15.02 -24.26 -0.25
CA GLU A 679 -15.26 -25.22 -1.34
C GLU A 679 -13.98 -25.92 -1.79
N LEU A 680 -12.88 -25.17 -1.97
CA LEU A 680 -11.57 -25.76 -2.30
C LEU A 680 -11.05 -26.72 -1.23
N TRP A 681 -11.27 -26.43 0.05
CA TRP A 681 -10.91 -27.35 1.14
C TRP A 681 -11.79 -28.60 1.19
N TYR A 682 -13.07 -28.49 0.89
CA TYR A 682 -13.94 -29.66 0.75
C TYR A 682 -13.57 -30.52 -0.46
N GLU A 683 -13.19 -29.89 -1.59
CA GLU A 683 -12.64 -30.60 -2.74
C GLU A 683 -11.35 -31.33 -2.34
N MET A 684 -10.44 -30.68 -1.61
CA MET A 684 -9.22 -31.29 -1.09
C MET A 684 -9.49 -32.52 -0.21
N GLU A 685 -10.42 -32.40 0.75
CA GLU A 685 -10.82 -33.50 1.64
C GLU A 685 -11.40 -34.67 0.82
N ASN A 686 -12.31 -34.38 -0.11
CA ASN A 686 -12.94 -35.40 -0.96
C ASN A 686 -11.91 -36.15 -1.82
N GLU A 687 -10.95 -35.43 -2.40
CA GLU A 687 -9.90 -36.05 -3.21
C GLU A 687 -8.96 -36.94 -2.39
N ILE A 688 -8.63 -36.55 -1.14
CA ILE A 688 -7.87 -37.42 -0.23
C ILE A 688 -8.66 -38.67 0.14
N VAL A 689 -9.95 -38.52 0.47
CA VAL A 689 -10.84 -39.66 0.77
C VAL A 689 -10.97 -40.59 -0.43
N ASN A 690 -11.09 -40.04 -1.64
CA ASN A 690 -11.12 -40.84 -2.88
C ASN A 690 -9.83 -41.65 -3.06
N ILE A 691 -8.66 -41.05 -2.81
CA ILE A 691 -7.38 -41.76 -2.88
C ILE A 691 -7.34 -42.86 -1.79
N ALA A 692 -7.66 -42.52 -0.54
CA ALA A 692 -7.66 -43.47 0.57
C ALA A 692 -8.64 -44.63 0.35
N SER A 693 -9.80 -44.39 -0.29
CA SER A 693 -10.83 -45.42 -0.54
C SER A 693 -10.39 -46.57 -1.46
N THR A 694 -9.23 -46.41 -2.13
CA THR A 694 -8.64 -47.51 -2.92
C THR A 694 -8.05 -48.62 -2.03
N ASP A 695 -7.89 -48.37 -0.72
CA ASP A 695 -7.46 -49.31 0.30
C ASP A 695 -8.32 -49.15 1.58
N GLU A 696 -9.11 -50.17 1.92
CA GLU A 696 -10.10 -50.11 3.01
C GLU A 696 -9.45 -49.78 4.38
N GLU A 697 -8.24 -50.29 4.62
CA GLU A 697 -7.46 -50.04 5.83
C GLU A 697 -7.08 -48.55 5.94
N THR A 698 -6.55 -47.96 4.86
CA THR A 698 -6.19 -46.53 4.80
C THR A 698 -7.40 -45.63 5.05
N LEU A 699 -8.57 -45.96 4.48
CA LEU A 699 -9.81 -45.22 4.69
C LEU A 699 -10.29 -45.30 6.15
N LEU A 700 -10.19 -46.48 6.78
CA LEU A 700 -10.53 -46.66 8.19
C LEU A 700 -9.60 -45.85 9.09
N MET A 701 -8.30 -45.82 8.79
CA MET A 701 -7.32 -45.01 9.51
C MET A 701 -7.60 -43.51 9.39
N TRP A 702 -7.92 -43.02 8.18
CA TRP A 702 -8.31 -41.63 7.95
C TRP A 702 -9.49 -41.24 8.85
N THR A 703 -10.57 -42.03 8.81
CA THR A 703 -11.79 -41.76 9.57
C THR A 703 -11.50 -41.74 11.08
N ARG A 704 -10.78 -42.75 11.58
CA ARG A 704 -10.38 -42.85 13.00
C ARG A 704 -9.53 -41.66 13.45
N LEU A 705 -8.59 -41.21 12.62
CA LEU A 705 -7.70 -40.09 12.93
C LEU A 705 -8.44 -38.75 12.94
N VAL A 706 -9.32 -38.52 11.96
CA VAL A 706 -10.16 -37.32 11.92
C VAL A 706 -11.03 -37.28 13.18
N ASP A 707 -11.73 -38.36 13.51
CA ASP A 707 -12.57 -38.43 14.71
C ASP A 707 -11.76 -38.24 16.00
N ALA A 708 -10.59 -38.88 16.10
CA ALA A 708 -9.73 -38.76 17.28
C ALA A 708 -9.24 -37.32 17.48
N LEU A 709 -8.82 -36.64 16.42
CA LEU A 709 -8.40 -35.24 16.48
C LEU A 709 -9.60 -34.32 16.77
N VAL A 710 -10.73 -34.49 16.08
CA VAL A 710 -11.94 -33.69 16.32
C VAL A 710 -12.42 -33.80 17.77
N ASN A 711 -12.33 -34.98 18.39
CA ASN A 711 -12.71 -35.19 19.79
C ASN A 711 -11.67 -34.69 20.79
N ALA A 712 -10.40 -34.56 20.38
CA ALA A 712 -9.34 -34.04 21.24
C ALA A 712 -9.37 -32.51 21.39
N PHE A 713 -10.06 -31.79 20.49
CA PHE A 713 -10.11 -30.32 20.42
C PHE A 713 -11.54 -29.79 20.48
#